data_AF-A0A1T4LRV7-F1
#
_entry.id   AF-A0A1T4LRV7-F1
#
_cell.length_a   1.000
_cell.length_b   1.000
_cell.length_c   1.000
_cell.angle_alpha   90.00
_cell.angle_beta   90.00
_cell.angle_gamma   90.00
#
_symmetry.space_group_name_H-M   'P 1'
#
loop_
_entity.id
_entity.type
_entity.pdbx_description
1 polymer ?
#
loop_
_entity_poly.entity_id
_entity_poly.type
_entity_poly.pdbx_seq_one_letter_code
_entity_poly.pdbx_strand_id
1 'polypeptide(L)'
;MKRKRIVGCLMIISILLSIVSTPVFALDATNTETSLLSESNIGGVSEDKNIQEINQENLNTNESTEIQLNNSNIIYDENISVREQQKKETLERIEEYNKVISEFKAKPKVKTFSITSTGRFQVAIANKDGSFTKKSTYTNFKDAKAAMNKNENVNAVVLDTERVIGNQVIAMKNGVVVTTADKLGKSILEFSYPNENAVSAYIQNGIDTYYFDSTEKTVDIGISNIKAKGIDINKVELVPLIQAKQSYYTKNSNGELVHYVATYKFNKNTNRYLGNYESFIICKAPSFMDTNVKYYSLDGINFYKDNKLTNKIGTFYPYYKYLSFRSKTNYTAEDLNRYISSWNKKDSVLNGKGQAFIQAQEEFGVNAAMLLAFAIHESGYGTNSISKTKNNIFSVNATDSNPYGNASVYKSVEDSIYYQAEYMISRKYLDANEDWRYFGPNVGDKNQGLNVKYASDPYWGEKITGHMYRLDKYLGNKDVNQYQLAISNKITHAKKEPNSNAANYYKYANLNYNVPIGIPIIITANNNAWYEIQSDMGIDKNKTAPASFKTKYHYDLSKAYVNKNDFTLINNVSIQNNTFTDIPIGHWAYEYIEDLANRGIIKGYEEDGTFRPNNPLTRAQTAKMIVIASGIDYESYEGKETGFKDVAKDNWAGKYIKAAKEAGIIKGYEDQFKPNDKVTRAQIAKMISIAFNLKKSGEPVHFKDIPNNHWAKEYIDILSSNDIISGYENEKYGPNDSTTRAQFSKILSEILKK
;
A
#
# COMPACT_ATOMS: atom_id res chain seq x y z
N MET A 1 -27.96 -29.19 -14.95
CA MET A 1 -27.56 -29.09 -13.53
C MET A 1 -27.29 -27.65 -13.13
N LYS A 2 -28.02 -27.09 -12.15
CA LYS A 2 -27.75 -25.74 -11.60
C LYS A 2 -26.78 -25.86 -10.41
N ARG A 3 -25.52 -25.44 -10.56
CA ARG A 3 -24.59 -25.33 -9.42
C ARG A 3 -24.99 -24.11 -8.58
N LYS A 4 -25.44 -24.32 -7.33
CA LYS A 4 -25.61 -23.24 -6.35
C LYS A 4 -24.23 -22.64 -6.06
N ARG A 5 -24.05 -21.33 -6.30
CA ARG A 5 -22.88 -20.60 -5.83
C ARG A 5 -23.06 -20.32 -4.34
N ILE A 6 -22.20 -20.90 -3.50
CA ILE A 6 -22.07 -20.50 -2.10
C ILE A 6 -21.19 -19.25 -2.08
N VAL A 7 -21.77 -18.11 -1.74
CA VAL A 7 -21.02 -16.88 -1.50
C VAL A 7 -20.48 -16.94 -0.08
N GLY A 8 -19.19 -17.24 0.06
CA GLY A 8 -18.49 -17.18 1.34
C GLY A 8 -18.26 -15.73 1.74
N CYS A 9 -19.12 -15.16 2.58
CA CYS A 9 -18.94 -13.82 3.13
C CYS A 9 -17.81 -13.80 4.17
N LEU A 10 -16.61 -13.40 3.74
CA LEU A 10 -15.57 -12.91 4.65
C LEU A 10 -15.88 -11.45 5.00
N MET A 11 -16.64 -11.24 6.07
CA MET A 11 -16.74 -9.93 6.70
C MET A 11 -15.42 -9.63 7.43
N ILE A 12 -14.95 -8.39 7.36
CA ILE A 12 -13.81 -7.87 8.13
C ILE A 12 -14.28 -6.60 8.85
N ILE A 13 -14.01 -6.55 10.16
CA ILE A 13 -14.37 -5.45 11.05
C ILE A 13 -13.83 -4.11 10.54
N SER A 14 -14.69 -3.09 10.49
CA SER A 14 -14.24 -1.68 10.49
C SER A 14 -15.01 -0.79 11.47
N ILE A 15 -15.96 -1.35 12.23
CA ILE A 15 -16.98 -0.57 12.97
C ILE A 15 -16.58 -0.23 14.43
N LEU A 16 -15.49 -0.79 14.98
CA LEU A 16 -15.10 -0.61 16.39
C LEU A 16 -13.77 0.13 16.64
N LEU A 17 -13.00 0.49 15.60
CA LEU A 17 -11.65 1.07 15.75
C LEU A 17 -11.56 2.60 15.60
N SER A 18 -12.64 3.31 15.25
CA SER A 18 -12.58 4.78 15.10
C SER A 18 -12.53 5.58 16.42
N ILE A 19 -12.61 4.91 17.58
CA ILE A 19 -12.69 5.56 18.90
C ILE A 19 -11.31 5.86 19.51
N VAL A 20 -10.21 5.29 19.01
CA VAL A 20 -8.86 5.47 19.60
C VAL A 20 -7.86 6.07 18.61
N SER A 21 -8.07 7.34 18.23
CA SER A 21 -7.08 8.12 17.46
C SER A 21 -7.10 9.62 17.75
N THR A 22 -7.14 10.00 19.03
CA THR A 22 -6.74 11.35 19.45
C THR A 22 -5.24 11.40 19.75
N PRO A 23 -4.50 12.45 19.31
CA PRO A 23 -3.18 12.71 19.84
C PRO A 23 -3.31 13.22 21.28
N VAL A 24 -2.61 12.58 22.21
CA VAL A 24 -2.53 13.06 23.61
C VAL A 24 -1.65 14.31 23.63
N PHE A 25 -2.26 15.48 23.83
CA PHE A 25 -1.55 16.64 24.36
C PHE A 25 -1.39 16.45 25.86
N ALA A 26 -0.17 16.62 26.35
CA ALA A 26 0.13 16.52 27.77
C ALA A 26 -0.45 17.72 28.55
N LEU A 27 -1.10 17.44 29.67
CA LEU A 27 -1.39 18.39 30.74
C LEU A 27 -1.43 17.61 32.06
N ASP A 28 -0.66 18.07 33.04
CA ASP A 28 -0.55 17.44 34.36
C ASP A 28 -1.85 17.53 35.16
N ALA A 29 -2.26 16.42 35.78
CA ALA A 29 -3.11 16.39 36.96
C ALA A 29 -2.91 15.07 37.75
N THR A 30 -2.48 15.22 39.00
CA THR A 30 -2.13 14.23 40.03
C THR A 30 -3.19 13.16 40.38
N ASN A 31 -2.70 11.96 40.75
CA ASN A 31 -3.20 10.96 41.75
C ASN A 31 -4.72 10.60 41.76
N THR A 32 -5.15 9.32 41.76
CA THR A 32 -4.87 8.29 42.79
C THR A 32 -5.06 6.82 42.31
N GLU A 33 -4.67 5.88 43.19
CA GLU A 33 -4.66 4.39 43.12
C GLU A 33 -6.05 3.73 42.83
N THR A 34 -6.22 2.47 42.43
CA THR A 34 -5.72 1.14 42.93
C THR A 34 -5.82 0.06 41.80
N SER A 35 -4.90 -0.89 41.58
CA SER A 35 -4.62 -2.17 42.30
C SER A 35 -5.85 -3.09 42.49
N LEU A 36 -5.87 -4.41 42.20
CA LEU A 36 -4.94 -5.43 41.63
C LEU A 36 -5.79 -6.49 40.83
N LEU A 37 -5.33 -7.56 40.14
CA LEU A 37 -4.55 -8.76 40.53
C LEU A 37 -4.00 -9.52 39.27
N SER A 38 -3.02 -10.39 39.49
CA SER A 38 -2.16 -11.07 38.49
C SER A 38 -2.36 -12.60 38.41
N GLU A 39 -2.02 -13.20 37.26
CA GLU A 39 -1.30 -14.50 37.07
C GLU A 39 -1.81 -15.82 37.75
N SER A 40 -1.66 -17.04 37.21
CA SER A 40 -0.97 -17.57 36.01
C SER A 40 -1.29 -19.07 35.76
N ASN A 41 -0.98 -19.57 34.53
CA ASN A 41 -0.67 -20.98 34.14
C ASN A 41 -1.79 -22.06 34.35
N ILE A 42 -1.80 -23.28 33.75
CA ILE A 42 -0.83 -24.11 32.99
C ILE A 42 -1.55 -24.87 31.84
N GLY A 43 -0.89 -25.10 30.69
CA GLY A 43 -1.03 -26.28 29.77
C GLY A 43 -2.39 -26.59 29.09
N GLY A 44 -2.47 -27.23 27.92
CA GLY A 44 -1.47 -27.89 27.07
C GLY A 44 -2.01 -29.26 26.58
N VAL A 45 -1.68 -29.69 25.34
CA VAL A 45 -2.20 -30.89 24.63
C VAL A 45 -3.65 -30.70 24.10
N SER A 46 -4.00 -30.60 22.81
CA SER A 46 -3.52 -31.07 21.48
C SER A 46 -4.21 -32.34 20.95
N GLU A 47 -4.83 -32.20 19.77
CA GLU A 47 -5.27 -33.27 18.85
C GLU A 47 -6.43 -34.17 19.38
N ASP A 48 -7.30 -34.76 18.57
CA ASP A 48 -7.25 -34.95 17.11
C ASP A 48 -8.64 -35.13 16.44
N LYS A 49 -8.69 -34.84 15.13
CA LYS A 49 -9.49 -35.43 14.03
C LYS A 49 -10.98 -35.86 14.17
N ASN A 50 -11.71 -35.50 13.10
CA ASN A 50 -12.72 -36.31 12.37
C ASN A 50 -14.09 -36.59 13.06
N ILE A 51 -15.22 -36.80 12.36
CA ILE A 51 -15.53 -36.75 10.92
C ILE A 51 -17.00 -36.32 10.71
N GLN A 52 -17.28 -35.89 9.47
CA GLN A 52 -18.57 -35.57 8.85
C GLN A 52 -19.73 -36.57 9.06
N GLU A 53 -20.94 -36.01 9.07
CA GLU A 53 -22.20 -36.46 8.44
C GLU A 53 -22.45 -37.97 8.18
N ILE A 54 -23.48 -38.54 8.83
CA ILE A 54 -24.42 -39.49 8.21
C ILE A 54 -25.87 -39.08 8.56
N ASN A 55 -26.79 -39.36 7.61
CA ASN A 55 -28.20 -38.95 7.61
C ASN A 55 -29.14 -39.84 8.45
N GLN A 56 -30.33 -39.28 8.71
CA GLN A 56 -31.66 -39.93 8.80
C GLN A 56 -31.76 -41.40 9.26
N GLU A 57 -32.47 -41.66 10.36
CA GLU A 57 -33.89 -42.07 10.32
C GLU A 57 -34.51 -42.12 11.74
N ASN A 58 -35.84 -42.21 11.83
CA ASN A 58 -36.56 -42.37 13.10
C ASN A 58 -36.51 -43.83 13.55
N LEU A 59 -36.42 -44.09 14.87
CA LEU A 59 -37.44 -44.81 15.68
C LEU A 59 -36.88 -45.24 17.06
N ASN A 60 -37.81 -45.30 18.02
CA ASN A 60 -37.86 -46.11 19.25
C ASN A 60 -36.77 -47.20 19.40
N THR A 61 -36.20 -47.45 20.59
CA THR A 61 -36.92 -47.98 21.77
C THR A 61 -36.18 -47.76 23.11
N ASN A 62 -36.86 -48.11 24.21
CA ASN A 62 -36.37 -48.12 25.59
C ASN A 62 -35.27 -49.17 25.87
N GLU A 63 -34.87 -49.20 27.15
CA GLU A 63 -34.23 -50.31 27.90
C GLU A 63 -32.70 -50.37 27.92
N SER A 64 -32.17 -49.57 28.86
CA SER A 64 -31.33 -50.03 29.97
C SER A 64 -30.64 -51.39 29.84
N THR A 65 -29.30 -51.37 29.89
CA THR A 65 -28.53 -52.47 30.48
C THR A 65 -27.35 -51.90 31.26
N GLU A 66 -27.23 -52.28 32.53
CA GLU A 66 -26.10 -51.91 33.37
C GLU A 66 -24.82 -52.59 32.86
N ILE A 67 -23.73 -51.84 32.76
CA ILE A 67 -22.38 -52.41 32.79
C ILE A 67 -21.72 -51.90 34.07
N GLN A 68 -21.31 -52.84 34.92
CA GLN A 68 -20.68 -52.53 36.20
C GLN A 68 -19.37 -51.76 35.99
N LEU A 69 -19.32 -50.55 36.56
CA LEU A 69 -18.10 -49.79 36.75
C LEU A 69 -17.15 -50.53 37.69
N ASN A 70 -15.93 -50.77 37.24
CA ASN A 70 -14.81 -51.10 38.12
C ASN A 70 -13.77 -49.96 38.08
N ASN A 71 -13.88 -49.07 39.07
CA ASN A 71 -12.87 -48.17 39.62
C ASN A 71 -11.76 -47.64 38.68
N SER A 72 -11.86 -46.37 38.31
CA SER A 72 -10.87 -45.38 38.76
C SER A 72 -11.35 -43.93 38.60
N ASN A 73 -11.13 -43.15 39.65
CA ASN A 73 -11.06 -41.69 39.71
C ASN A 73 -12.28 -40.88 39.21
N ILE A 74 -13.19 -40.61 40.16
CA ILE A 74 -14.04 -39.41 40.12
C ILE A 74 -13.13 -38.18 40.15
N ILE A 75 -13.20 -37.34 39.13
CA ILE A 75 -12.83 -35.92 39.19
C ILE A 75 -14.12 -35.13 38.98
N TYR A 76 -14.46 -34.27 39.94
CA TYR A 76 -15.61 -33.37 39.81
C TYR A 76 -15.35 -32.33 38.71
N ASP A 77 -16.24 -32.22 37.72
CA ASP A 77 -16.16 -31.19 36.68
C ASP A 77 -16.71 -29.86 37.21
N GLU A 78 -15.81 -28.96 37.61
CA GLU A 78 -16.17 -27.62 38.10
C GLU A 78 -16.81 -26.70 37.03
N ASN A 79 -16.84 -27.11 35.74
CA ASN A 79 -17.33 -26.26 34.66
C ASN A 79 -18.83 -26.39 34.35
N ILE A 80 -19.57 -27.27 35.05
CA ILE A 80 -21.04 -27.37 34.90
C ILE A 80 -21.70 -26.03 35.25
N SER A 81 -21.25 -25.38 36.34
CA SER A 81 -21.71 -24.07 36.80
C SER A 81 -21.60 -22.99 35.71
N VAL A 82 -20.43 -22.91 35.04
CA VAL A 82 -20.16 -21.88 34.03
C VAL A 82 -21.00 -22.09 32.77
N ARG A 83 -21.25 -23.35 32.36
CA ARG A 83 -22.12 -23.65 31.20
C ARG A 83 -23.60 -23.38 31.52
N GLU A 84 -24.06 -23.76 32.70
CA GLU A 84 -25.41 -23.42 33.20
C GLU A 84 -25.61 -21.90 33.24
N GLN A 85 -24.62 -21.14 33.74
CA GLN A 85 -24.67 -19.69 33.81
C GLN A 85 -24.66 -19.04 32.41
N GLN A 86 -23.79 -19.44 31.50
CA GLN A 86 -23.80 -18.93 30.11
C GLN A 86 -25.10 -19.26 29.36
N LYS A 87 -25.68 -20.45 29.62
CA LYS A 87 -26.98 -20.84 29.08
C LYS A 87 -28.12 -19.99 29.65
N LYS A 88 -28.06 -19.66 30.94
CA LYS A 88 -28.99 -18.75 31.62
C LYS A 88 -28.89 -17.32 31.06
N GLU A 89 -27.68 -16.76 30.96
CA GLU A 89 -27.43 -15.43 30.37
C GLU A 89 -27.88 -15.37 28.89
N THR A 90 -27.75 -16.47 28.15
CA THR A 90 -28.25 -16.59 26.78
C THR A 90 -29.78 -16.62 26.73
N LEU A 91 -30.44 -17.35 27.64
CA LEU A 91 -31.89 -17.39 27.76
C LEU A 91 -32.47 -16.04 28.20
N GLU A 92 -31.85 -15.37 29.17
CA GLU A 92 -32.23 -14.02 29.62
C GLU A 92 -32.12 -13.00 28.47
N ARG A 93 -31.08 -13.07 27.64
CA ARG A 93 -30.96 -12.24 26.42
C ARG A 93 -32.00 -12.59 25.34
N ILE A 94 -32.43 -13.85 25.25
CA ILE A 94 -33.51 -14.27 24.34
C ILE A 94 -34.86 -13.76 24.86
N GLU A 95 -35.11 -13.81 26.17
CA GLU A 95 -36.30 -13.19 26.78
C GLU A 95 -36.31 -11.67 26.63
N GLU A 96 -35.19 -11.00 26.85
CA GLU A 96 -35.05 -9.55 26.63
C GLU A 96 -35.29 -9.19 25.16
N TYR A 97 -34.73 -9.95 24.21
CA TYR A 97 -35.00 -9.77 22.79
C TYR A 97 -36.48 -10.02 22.44
N ASN A 98 -37.09 -11.07 22.98
CA ASN A 98 -38.51 -11.38 22.78
C ASN A 98 -39.44 -10.34 23.43
N LYS A 99 -39.02 -9.72 24.54
CA LYS A 99 -39.68 -8.59 25.19
C LYS A 99 -39.59 -7.33 24.32
N VAL A 100 -38.41 -7.03 23.76
CA VAL A 100 -38.27 -5.94 22.77
C VAL A 100 -39.14 -6.19 21.54
N ILE A 101 -39.27 -7.44 21.08
CA ILE A 101 -40.18 -7.83 19.97
C ILE A 101 -41.66 -7.70 20.36
N SER A 102 -42.04 -8.01 21.60
CA SER A 102 -43.43 -7.87 22.07
C SER A 102 -43.82 -6.41 22.31
N GLU A 103 -42.89 -5.59 22.81
CA GLU A 103 -42.99 -4.13 22.87
C GLU A 103 -43.06 -3.53 21.44
N PHE A 104 -42.34 -4.08 20.46
CA PHE A 104 -42.49 -3.72 19.04
C PHE A 104 -43.87 -4.06 18.45
N LYS A 105 -44.57 -5.05 19.02
CA LYS A 105 -45.96 -5.40 18.65
C LYS A 105 -46.99 -4.57 19.39
N ALA A 106 -46.64 -3.96 20.52
CA ALA A 106 -47.48 -3.02 21.27
C ALA A 106 -47.53 -1.65 20.57
N LYS A 107 -48.16 -1.60 19.40
CA LYS A 107 -48.42 -0.33 18.69
C LYS A 107 -49.18 0.64 19.62
N PRO A 108 -48.76 1.90 19.77
CA PRO A 108 -49.70 2.93 20.21
C PRO A 108 -50.86 2.96 19.20
N LYS A 109 -52.10 3.07 19.69
CA LYS A 109 -53.29 3.25 18.82
C LYS A 109 -53.22 4.62 18.13
N VAL A 110 -52.48 4.70 17.04
CA VAL A 110 -52.56 5.81 16.09
C VAL A 110 -54.01 5.89 15.64
N LYS A 111 -54.63 7.08 15.73
CA LYS A 111 -55.94 7.34 15.10
C LYS A 111 -55.82 6.96 13.62
N THR A 112 -56.55 5.94 13.20
CA THR A 112 -56.70 5.59 11.79
C THR A 112 -57.36 6.77 11.08
N PHE A 113 -56.57 7.53 10.33
CA PHE A 113 -57.08 8.55 9.43
C PHE A 113 -57.83 7.87 8.28
N SER A 114 -59.13 8.10 8.21
CA SER A 114 -59.94 7.74 7.05
C SER A 114 -59.49 8.59 5.85
N ILE A 115 -59.18 7.94 4.73
CA ILE A 115 -58.70 8.63 3.52
C ILE A 115 -59.87 9.37 2.88
N THR A 116 -59.78 10.70 2.86
CA THR A 116 -60.45 11.57 1.90
C THR A 116 -59.37 12.36 1.15
N SER A 117 -59.41 12.28 -0.18
CA SER A 117 -58.33 12.56 -1.13
C SER A 117 -57.50 13.85 -0.92
N THR A 118 -56.15 13.77 -1.04
CA THR A 118 -55.37 14.29 -2.20
C THR A 118 -53.83 14.25 -1.99
N GLY A 119 -53.14 13.39 -2.76
CA GLY A 119 -51.67 13.46 -2.97
C GLY A 119 -50.79 12.68 -1.98
N ARG A 120 -49.71 12.07 -2.49
CA ARG A 120 -48.76 11.18 -1.79
C ARG A 120 -47.39 11.84 -1.56
N PHE A 121 -47.00 12.74 -2.45
CA PHE A 121 -45.67 13.34 -2.50
C PHE A 121 -45.73 14.82 -2.17
N GLN A 122 -44.96 15.26 -1.19
CA GLN A 122 -44.96 16.64 -0.71
C GLN A 122 -43.69 17.37 -1.11
N VAL A 123 -43.81 18.42 -1.90
CA VAL A 123 -42.72 19.35 -2.16
C VAL A 123 -42.60 20.30 -0.97
N ALA A 124 -41.40 20.39 -0.40
CA ALA A 124 -41.16 21.06 0.86
C ALA A 124 -39.85 21.87 0.89
N ILE A 125 -39.77 22.77 1.87
CA ILE A 125 -38.53 23.41 2.31
C ILE A 125 -37.98 22.61 3.49
N ALA A 126 -36.78 22.06 3.35
CA ALA A 126 -36.01 21.49 4.44
C ALA A 126 -35.41 22.61 5.30
N ASN A 127 -35.74 22.63 6.58
CA ASN A 127 -35.30 23.64 7.54
C ASN A 127 -34.08 23.16 8.35
N LYS A 128 -33.32 24.09 8.94
CA LYS A 128 -32.07 23.81 9.68
C LYS A 128 -32.27 23.00 10.97
N ASP A 129 -33.45 23.08 11.59
CA ASP A 129 -33.89 22.25 12.73
C ASP A 129 -34.27 20.80 12.32
N GLY A 130 -34.12 20.47 11.02
CA GLY A 130 -34.51 19.20 10.43
C GLY A 130 -36.00 19.10 10.06
N SER A 131 -36.82 20.11 10.36
CA SER A 131 -38.25 20.12 9.99
C SER A 131 -38.44 20.36 8.49
N PHE A 132 -39.67 20.12 8.00
CA PHE A 132 -40.04 20.32 6.61
C PHE A 132 -41.29 21.19 6.51
N THR A 133 -41.17 22.37 5.90
CA THR A 133 -42.32 23.23 5.60
C THR A 133 -42.94 22.80 4.26
N LYS A 134 -44.07 22.10 4.34
CA LYS A 134 -44.87 21.65 3.18
C LYS A 134 -45.30 22.86 2.33
N LYS A 135 -45.21 22.75 1.00
CA LYS A 135 -45.61 23.81 0.05
C LYS A 135 -46.67 23.37 -0.96
N SER A 136 -46.57 22.16 -1.49
CA SER A 136 -47.56 21.59 -2.40
C SER A 136 -47.51 20.06 -2.39
N THR A 137 -48.64 19.42 -2.70
CA THR A 137 -48.80 17.96 -2.70
C THR A 137 -49.18 17.46 -4.08
N TYR A 138 -48.61 16.33 -4.50
CA TYR A 138 -48.84 15.70 -5.80
C TYR A 138 -49.18 14.21 -5.64
N THR A 139 -49.96 13.65 -6.55
CA THR A 139 -50.25 12.21 -6.63
C THR A 139 -49.13 11.41 -7.29
N ASN A 140 -48.29 12.05 -8.10
CA ASN A 140 -47.22 11.43 -8.90
C ASN A 140 -45.84 12.03 -8.56
N PHE A 141 -44.84 11.17 -8.39
CA PHE A 141 -43.47 11.55 -8.06
C PHE A 141 -42.84 12.44 -9.15
N LYS A 142 -43.08 12.13 -10.44
CA LYS A 142 -42.49 12.88 -11.55
C LYS A 142 -42.88 14.36 -11.50
N ASP A 143 -44.14 14.63 -11.18
CA ASP A 143 -44.68 16.00 -11.13
C ASP A 143 -44.21 16.75 -9.88
N ALA A 144 -44.11 16.07 -8.73
CA ALA A 144 -43.50 16.62 -7.52
C ALA A 144 -42.03 17.02 -7.75
N LYS A 145 -41.24 16.13 -8.36
CA LYS A 145 -39.82 16.38 -8.67
C LYS A 145 -39.66 17.49 -9.72
N ALA A 146 -40.51 17.54 -10.73
CA ALA A 146 -40.52 18.63 -11.71
C ALA A 146 -40.88 19.98 -11.06
N ALA A 147 -41.85 20.01 -10.15
CA ALA A 147 -42.22 21.21 -9.39
C ALA A 147 -41.10 21.67 -8.44
N MET A 148 -40.46 20.73 -7.73
CA MET A 148 -39.27 21.01 -6.91
C MET A 148 -38.16 21.66 -7.75
N ASN A 149 -37.86 21.10 -8.92
CA ASN A 149 -36.78 21.60 -9.78
C ASN A 149 -37.08 22.99 -10.37
N LYS A 150 -38.35 23.34 -10.63
CA LYS A 150 -38.75 24.65 -11.17
C LYS A 150 -38.76 25.79 -10.14
N ASN A 151 -38.95 25.50 -8.85
CA ASN A 151 -39.11 26.52 -7.81
C ASN A 151 -37.86 26.60 -6.94
N GLU A 152 -37.09 27.68 -7.02
CA GLU A 152 -35.81 27.84 -6.33
C GLU A 152 -35.90 27.68 -4.80
N ASN A 153 -37.01 28.11 -4.19
CA ASN A 153 -37.20 28.18 -2.74
C ASN A 153 -37.47 26.82 -2.06
N VAL A 154 -37.75 25.76 -2.82
CA VAL A 154 -37.95 24.39 -2.30
C VAL A 154 -36.77 23.49 -2.67
N ASN A 155 -36.49 22.50 -1.82
CA ASN A 155 -35.26 21.70 -1.94
C ASN A 155 -35.44 20.19 -1.70
N ALA A 156 -36.64 19.73 -1.32
CA ALA A 156 -36.95 18.32 -1.07
C ALA A 156 -38.34 17.89 -1.55
N VAL A 157 -38.47 16.61 -1.89
CA VAL A 157 -39.73 15.86 -1.98
C VAL A 157 -39.77 14.82 -0.85
N VAL A 158 -40.83 14.83 -0.07
CA VAL A 158 -41.05 14.02 1.14
C VAL A 158 -42.24 13.07 0.91
N LEU A 159 -42.19 11.86 1.46
CA LEU A 159 -43.26 10.86 1.39
C LEU A 159 -44.06 10.83 2.70
N ASP A 160 -45.34 11.23 2.65
CA ASP A 160 -46.13 11.62 3.83
C ASP A 160 -46.49 10.48 4.80
N THR A 161 -46.52 9.22 4.33
CA THR A 161 -47.19 8.12 5.06
C THR A 161 -46.45 6.78 5.15
N GLU A 162 -45.49 6.47 4.28
CA GLU A 162 -44.93 5.09 4.20
C GLU A 162 -43.58 4.88 4.90
N ARG A 163 -42.75 5.91 5.06
CA ARG A 163 -41.44 5.78 5.71
C ARG A 163 -41.54 6.26 7.15
N VAL A 164 -41.54 5.34 8.11
CA VAL A 164 -41.75 5.68 9.53
C VAL A 164 -40.44 6.10 10.23
N ILE A 165 -39.28 5.82 9.63
CA ILE A 165 -37.94 6.10 10.19
C ILE A 165 -37.20 7.05 9.24
N GLY A 166 -36.55 8.08 9.80
CA GLY A 166 -35.72 9.03 9.05
C GLY A 166 -36.43 10.31 8.63
N ASN A 167 -35.84 11.03 7.68
CA ASN A 167 -36.33 12.31 7.16
C ASN A 167 -37.48 12.15 6.15
N GLN A 168 -37.77 10.91 5.71
CA GLN A 168 -38.80 10.57 4.71
C GLN A 168 -38.56 11.20 3.32
N VAL A 169 -37.39 11.81 3.09
CA VAL A 169 -37.02 12.42 1.82
C VAL A 169 -36.80 11.33 0.78
N ILE A 170 -37.34 11.56 -0.42
CA ILE A 170 -37.19 10.66 -1.58
C ILE A 170 -36.56 11.34 -2.80
N ALA A 171 -36.55 12.68 -2.85
CA ALA A 171 -35.75 13.45 -3.80
C ALA A 171 -35.33 14.78 -3.18
N MET A 172 -34.21 15.34 -3.63
CA MET A 172 -33.71 16.64 -3.17
C MET A 172 -32.86 17.33 -4.24
N LYS A 173 -32.63 18.63 -4.10
CA LYS A 173 -31.75 19.41 -5.01
C LYS A 173 -30.26 19.30 -4.72
N ASN A 174 -29.91 19.20 -3.44
CA ASN A 174 -28.53 19.07 -2.96
C ASN A 174 -28.56 18.50 -1.54
N GLY A 175 -27.60 17.65 -1.21
CA GLY A 175 -27.53 16.91 0.04
C GLY A 175 -26.69 15.64 -0.09
N VAL A 176 -26.75 14.79 0.92
CA VAL A 176 -26.04 13.51 0.95
C VAL A 176 -27.00 12.34 1.09
N VAL A 177 -26.60 11.19 0.56
CA VAL A 177 -27.28 9.92 0.81
C VAL A 177 -26.48 9.15 1.85
N VAL A 178 -27.08 8.91 3.01
CA VAL A 178 -26.47 8.15 4.10
C VAL A 178 -26.79 6.67 3.93
N THR A 179 -25.79 5.80 4.13
CA THR A 179 -25.98 4.34 4.09
C THR A 179 -26.68 3.86 5.35
N THR A 180 -27.85 3.24 5.21
CA THR A 180 -28.71 2.83 6.34
C THR A 180 -29.41 1.50 6.06
N ALA A 181 -28.66 0.48 5.63
CA ALA A 181 -29.17 -0.88 5.43
C ALA A 181 -29.35 -1.61 6.78
N ASP A 182 -28.79 -1.06 7.86
CA ASP A 182 -29.00 -1.42 9.26
C ASP A 182 -30.49 -1.43 9.64
N LYS A 183 -31.29 -0.48 9.14
CA LYS A 183 -32.75 -0.44 9.37
C LYS A 183 -33.52 -1.60 8.73
N LEU A 184 -32.86 -2.40 7.89
CA LEU A 184 -33.35 -3.65 7.31
C LEU A 184 -32.58 -4.89 7.83
N GLY A 185 -31.81 -4.76 8.92
CA GLY A 185 -31.03 -5.84 9.52
C GLY A 185 -29.80 -6.26 8.69
N LYS A 186 -29.23 -5.37 7.88
CA LYS A 186 -28.02 -5.64 7.08
C LYS A 186 -26.82 -4.84 7.62
N SER A 187 -25.67 -5.50 7.78
CA SER A 187 -24.42 -4.84 8.24
C SER A 187 -23.77 -3.94 7.18
N ILE A 188 -24.06 -4.19 5.90
CA ILE A 188 -23.47 -3.50 4.74
C ILE A 188 -24.51 -3.12 3.69
N LEU A 189 -24.19 -2.10 2.89
CA LEU A 189 -24.88 -1.77 1.64
C LEU A 189 -24.08 -2.33 0.46
N GLU A 190 -24.67 -3.27 -0.27
CA GLU A 190 -24.14 -3.85 -1.51
C GLU A 190 -24.65 -3.10 -2.75
N PHE A 191 -23.83 -3.01 -3.79
CA PHE A 191 -24.19 -2.39 -5.07
C PHE A 191 -23.39 -2.97 -6.25
N SER A 192 -23.79 -2.59 -7.47
CA SER A 192 -23.20 -3.02 -8.75
C SER A 192 -22.44 -1.88 -9.44
N TYR A 193 -21.48 -2.24 -10.30
CA TYR A 193 -20.77 -1.28 -11.16
C TYR A 193 -21.74 -0.75 -12.23
N PRO A 194 -21.51 0.47 -12.77
CA PRO A 194 -22.18 0.91 -13.98
C PRO A 194 -22.07 -0.14 -15.09
N ASN A 195 -23.21 -0.55 -15.64
CA ASN A 195 -23.33 -1.45 -16.79
C ASN A 195 -22.96 -2.93 -16.56
N GLU A 196 -22.83 -3.41 -15.32
CA GLU A 196 -22.66 -4.85 -15.03
C GLU A 196 -23.80 -5.42 -14.18
N ASN A 197 -24.26 -6.64 -14.52
CA ASN A 197 -25.39 -7.32 -13.87
C ASN A 197 -25.01 -8.11 -12.59
N ALA A 198 -23.86 -7.83 -11.99
CA ALA A 198 -23.32 -8.55 -10.83
C ALA A 198 -22.95 -7.59 -9.69
N VAL A 199 -22.95 -8.08 -8.44
CA VAL A 199 -22.58 -7.29 -7.26
C VAL A 199 -21.07 -6.99 -7.29
N SER A 200 -20.73 -5.71 -7.32
CA SER A 200 -19.37 -5.23 -7.52
C SER A 200 -18.64 -4.95 -6.23
N ALA A 201 -19.29 -4.26 -5.30
CA ALA A 201 -18.68 -3.73 -4.10
C ALA A 201 -19.72 -3.60 -2.97
N TYR A 202 -19.22 -3.35 -1.78
CA TYR A 202 -20.00 -3.14 -0.57
C TYR A 202 -19.35 -2.05 0.28
N ILE A 203 -20.19 -1.35 1.05
CA ILE A 203 -19.77 -0.34 2.03
C ILE A 203 -20.51 -0.51 3.36
N GLN A 204 -19.90 -0.04 4.44
CA GLN A 204 -20.51 0.01 5.77
C GLN A 204 -21.72 0.96 5.84
N ASN A 205 -22.56 0.75 6.86
CA ASN A 205 -23.62 1.70 7.24
C ASN A 205 -23.04 2.95 7.93
N GLY A 206 -23.86 4.00 8.02
CA GLY A 206 -23.54 5.21 8.76
C GLY A 206 -22.47 6.09 8.12
N ILE A 207 -22.35 6.08 6.78
CA ILE A 207 -21.44 6.96 6.04
C ILE A 207 -22.20 7.74 4.96
N ASP A 208 -21.74 8.95 4.65
CA ASP A 208 -22.32 9.75 3.59
C ASP A 208 -21.80 9.35 2.20
N THR A 209 -22.64 9.61 1.19
CA THR A 209 -22.34 9.42 -0.22
C THR A 209 -22.97 10.57 -1.01
N TYR A 210 -22.40 10.90 -2.18
CA TYR A 210 -22.94 11.95 -3.05
C TYR A 210 -24.31 11.54 -3.59
N TYR A 211 -25.27 12.47 -3.56
CA TYR A 211 -26.53 12.33 -4.27
C TYR A 211 -26.39 12.79 -5.74
N PHE A 212 -26.78 11.96 -6.71
CA PHE A 212 -26.85 12.36 -8.12
C PHE A 212 -28.29 12.56 -8.58
N ASP A 213 -29.13 11.54 -8.45
CA ASP A 213 -30.55 11.63 -8.79
C ASP A 213 -31.39 10.55 -8.07
N SER A 214 -32.72 10.66 -8.11
CA SER A 214 -33.63 9.67 -7.53
C SER A 214 -34.92 9.46 -8.34
N THR A 215 -35.47 8.25 -8.23
CA THR A 215 -36.85 7.91 -8.55
C THR A 215 -37.67 7.81 -7.25
N GLU A 216 -38.96 7.48 -7.34
CA GLU A 216 -39.75 7.14 -6.14
C GLU A 216 -39.14 5.99 -5.32
N LYS A 217 -38.50 5.03 -5.98
CA LYS A 217 -38.08 3.75 -5.37
C LYS A 217 -36.56 3.60 -5.24
N THR A 218 -35.79 4.42 -5.95
CA THR A 218 -34.34 4.25 -6.06
C THR A 218 -33.59 5.58 -6.04
N VAL A 219 -32.31 5.53 -5.71
CA VAL A 219 -31.39 6.67 -5.76
C VAL A 219 -30.05 6.28 -6.39
N ASP A 220 -29.47 7.20 -7.15
CA ASP A 220 -28.14 7.10 -7.74
C ASP A 220 -27.15 7.84 -6.83
N ILE A 221 -26.09 7.13 -6.40
CA ILE A 221 -25.13 7.60 -5.39
C ILE A 221 -23.69 7.61 -5.89
N GLY A 222 -22.81 8.37 -5.23
CA GLY A 222 -21.37 8.38 -5.47
C GLY A 222 -20.55 8.15 -4.20
N ILE A 223 -19.61 7.21 -4.22
CA ILE A 223 -18.71 6.94 -3.10
C ILE A 223 -17.41 6.28 -3.58
N SER A 224 -16.26 6.74 -3.06
CA SER A 224 -14.94 6.11 -3.22
C SER A 224 -14.67 5.62 -4.66
N ASN A 225 -14.69 6.57 -5.60
CA ASN A 225 -14.47 6.38 -7.04
C ASN A 225 -15.55 5.56 -7.80
N ILE A 226 -16.65 5.16 -7.14
CA ILE A 226 -17.82 4.54 -7.80
C ILE A 226 -18.99 5.53 -7.90
N LYS A 227 -19.71 5.48 -9.02
CA LYS A 227 -21.10 5.97 -9.14
C LYS A 227 -22.02 4.77 -9.26
N ALA A 228 -22.82 4.47 -8.23
CA ALA A 228 -23.75 3.36 -8.23
C ALA A 228 -25.16 3.85 -8.56
N LYS A 229 -25.91 3.09 -9.36
CA LYS A 229 -27.26 3.46 -9.80
C LYS A 229 -28.32 2.55 -9.21
N GLY A 230 -29.55 3.06 -9.09
CA GLY A 230 -30.71 2.24 -8.77
C GLY A 230 -30.72 1.65 -7.35
N ILE A 231 -30.01 2.27 -6.39
CA ILE A 231 -30.00 1.79 -5.00
C ILE A 231 -31.42 1.91 -4.43
N ASP A 232 -31.98 0.80 -3.94
CA ASP A 232 -33.29 0.79 -3.24
C ASP A 232 -33.28 1.85 -2.14
N ILE A 233 -34.20 2.81 -2.25
CA ILE A 233 -34.24 3.97 -1.37
C ILE A 233 -34.46 3.55 0.08
N ASN A 234 -35.06 2.39 0.33
CA ASN A 234 -35.27 1.84 1.68
C ASN A 234 -33.99 1.36 2.38
N LYS A 235 -32.87 1.23 1.66
CA LYS A 235 -31.55 0.91 2.23
C LYS A 235 -30.72 2.13 2.63
N VAL A 236 -31.25 3.34 2.40
CA VAL A 236 -30.52 4.59 2.57
C VAL A 236 -31.42 5.71 3.10
N GLU A 237 -30.80 6.80 3.53
CA GLU A 237 -31.48 8.01 4.00
C GLU A 237 -31.01 9.23 3.20
N LEU A 238 -31.96 10.03 2.69
CA LEU A 238 -31.63 11.27 1.98
C LEU A 238 -31.64 12.43 2.97
N VAL A 239 -30.53 13.17 3.06
CA VAL A 239 -30.37 14.29 3.98
C VAL A 239 -30.09 15.57 3.17
N PRO A 240 -31.06 16.49 3.04
CA PRO A 240 -30.88 17.77 2.38
C PRO A 240 -29.70 18.54 2.97
N LEU A 241 -28.92 19.24 2.13
CA LEU A 241 -27.62 19.80 2.53
C LEU A 241 -27.68 20.69 3.78
N ILE A 242 -28.75 21.47 3.96
CA ILE A 242 -28.96 22.36 5.12
C ILE A 242 -29.10 21.61 6.47
N GLN A 243 -29.35 20.29 6.41
CA GLN A 243 -29.47 19.37 7.54
C GLN A 243 -28.28 18.40 7.63
N ALA A 244 -27.38 18.40 6.63
CA ALA A 244 -26.33 17.39 6.47
C ALA A 244 -24.95 17.86 6.93
N LYS A 245 -24.13 16.89 7.35
CA LYS A 245 -22.67 16.95 7.21
C LYS A 245 -22.28 16.16 5.96
N GLN A 246 -21.31 16.67 5.20
CA GLN A 246 -20.81 16.03 3.99
C GLN A 246 -19.30 15.88 4.10
N SER A 247 -18.78 14.72 3.68
CA SER A 247 -17.34 14.47 3.64
C SER A 247 -16.62 15.49 2.77
N TYR A 248 -15.43 15.92 3.23
CA TYR A 248 -14.60 16.89 2.53
C TYR A 248 -13.12 16.68 2.84
N TYR A 249 -12.27 17.17 1.95
CA TYR A 249 -10.83 17.19 2.09
C TYR A 249 -10.37 18.61 2.43
N THR A 250 -9.26 18.73 3.15
CA THR A 250 -8.60 20.02 3.41
C THR A 250 -7.10 19.84 3.56
N LYS A 251 -6.36 20.93 3.37
CA LYS A 251 -4.95 21.03 3.76
C LYS A 251 -4.88 21.60 5.17
N ASN A 252 -4.35 20.84 6.12
CA ASN A 252 -4.15 21.31 7.49
C ASN A 252 -3.01 22.34 7.58
N SER A 253 -2.82 22.94 8.78
CA SER A 253 -1.73 23.88 9.06
C SER A 253 -0.32 23.33 8.81
N ASN A 254 -0.15 22.01 8.86
CA ASN A 254 1.12 21.32 8.64
C ASN A 254 1.38 21.03 7.13
N GLY A 255 0.47 21.46 6.24
CA GLY A 255 0.57 21.20 4.81
C GLY A 255 0.18 19.78 4.40
N GLU A 256 -0.60 19.07 5.21
CA GLU A 256 -1.01 17.68 5.00
C GLU A 256 -2.46 17.59 4.50
N LEU A 257 -2.71 16.65 3.59
CA LEU A 257 -4.04 16.32 3.10
C LEU A 257 -4.79 15.51 4.16
N VAL A 258 -5.88 16.06 4.65
CA VAL A 258 -6.77 15.45 5.65
C VAL A 258 -8.13 15.21 5.02
N HIS A 259 -8.67 14.00 5.18
CA HIS A 259 -10.06 13.69 4.87
C HIS A 259 -10.88 13.84 6.16
N TYR A 260 -11.92 14.67 6.13
CA TYR A 260 -12.98 14.69 7.12
C TYR A 260 -14.17 13.88 6.59
N VAL A 261 -14.39 12.71 7.16
CA VAL A 261 -15.45 11.77 6.78
C VAL A 261 -16.69 12.04 7.63
N ALA A 262 -17.85 12.22 7.00
CA ALA A 262 -19.11 12.40 7.70
C ALA A 262 -19.73 11.05 8.09
N THR A 263 -19.68 10.71 9.38
CA THR A 263 -20.27 9.50 9.94
C THR A 263 -21.64 9.79 10.55
N TYR A 264 -22.58 8.87 10.45
CA TYR A 264 -23.98 9.06 10.83
C TYR A 264 -24.47 7.97 11.78
N LYS A 265 -25.20 8.37 12.83
CA LYS A 265 -25.85 7.45 13.77
C LYS A 265 -27.32 7.79 13.93
N PHE A 266 -28.17 6.79 14.06
CA PHE A 266 -29.60 6.97 14.29
C PHE A 266 -29.87 7.50 15.70
N ASN A 267 -30.62 8.60 15.80
CA ASN A 267 -31.08 9.21 17.04
C ASN A 267 -32.58 8.95 17.19
N LYS A 268 -32.93 8.12 18.19
CA LYS A 268 -34.31 7.71 18.49
C LYS A 268 -35.22 8.90 18.84
N ASN A 269 -34.70 9.88 19.58
CA ASN A 269 -35.48 11.01 20.11
C ASN A 269 -35.93 11.97 19.00
N THR A 270 -35.10 12.15 17.96
CA THR A 270 -35.43 12.97 16.78
C THR A 270 -35.97 12.14 15.62
N ASN A 271 -35.90 10.81 15.68
CA ASN A 271 -36.16 9.87 14.58
C ASN A 271 -35.33 10.17 13.30
N ARG A 272 -34.06 10.56 13.46
CA ARG A 272 -33.18 11.01 12.35
C ARG A 272 -31.79 10.42 12.46
N TYR A 273 -31.10 10.32 11.33
CA TYR A 273 -29.66 10.05 11.30
C TYR A 273 -28.91 11.38 11.46
N LEU A 274 -28.09 11.49 12.51
CA LEU A 274 -27.33 12.70 12.83
C LEU A 274 -25.86 12.51 12.48
N GLY A 275 -25.30 13.49 11.75
CA GLY A 275 -23.93 13.45 11.25
C GLY A 275 -22.91 13.97 12.26
N ASN A 276 -21.75 13.32 12.32
CA ASN A 276 -20.51 13.72 12.98
C ASN A 276 -19.35 13.69 11.97
N TYR A 277 -18.18 14.19 12.37
CA TYR A 277 -16.97 14.08 11.56
C TYR A 277 -15.95 13.21 12.29
N GLU A 278 -15.37 12.27 11.57
CA GLU A 278 -14.09 11.63 11.89
C GLU A 278 -13.06 12.15 10.88
N SER A 279 -11.76 12.10 11.18
CA SER A 279 -10.74 12.59 10.25
C SER A 279 -9.41 11.87 10.34
N PHE A 280 -8.71 11.74 9.23
CA PHE A 280 -7.36 11.15 9.16
C PHE A 280 -6.49 11.86 8.11
N ILE A 281 -5.18 11.88 8.38
CA ILE A 281 -4.16 12.36 7.44
C ILE A 281 -3.87 11.27 6.41
N ILE A 282 -3.89 11.63 5.13
CA ILE A 282 -3.56 10.77 3.99
C ILE A 282 -2.08 10.90 3.61
N CYS A 283 -1.62 12.12 3.33
CA CYS A 283 -0.26 12.41 2.83
C CYS A 283 0.01 13.93 2.87
N LYS A 284 1.11 14.40 2.25
CA LYS A 284 1.33 15.83 1.99
C LYS A 284 0.27 16.37 1.00
N ALA A 285 -0.28 17.55 1.27
CA ALA A 285 -1.27 18.17 0.39
C ALA A 285 -0.66 18.67 -0.94
N PRO A 286 -1.40 18.58 -2.06
CA PRO A 286 -0.98 19.18 -3.32
C PRO A 286 -0.90 20.72 -3.23
N SER A 287 -0.04 21.32 -4.05
CA SER A 287 0.23 22.77 -4.03
C SER A 287 -0.97 23.65 -4.38
N PHE A 288 -1.94 23.13 -5.13
CA PHE A 288 -3.18 23.83 -5.50
C PHE A 288 -4.19 23.97 -4.35
N MET A 289 -3.94 23.36 -3.18
CA MET A 289 -4.81 23.50 -2.00
C MET A 289 -4.35 24.63 -1.08
N ASP A 290 -5.32 25.47 -0.75
CA ASP A 290 -5.24 26.51 0.27
C ASP A 290 -5.45 25.89 1.66
N THR A 291 -4.73 26.39 2.65
CA THR A 291 -4.80 25.87 4.03
C THR A 291 -6.18 26.16 4.65
N ASN A 292 -6.76 25.15 5.32
CA ASN A 292 -8.07 25.16 5.97
C ASN A 292 -9.28 25.42 5.05
N VAL A 293 -9.11 25.35 3.72
CA VAL A 293 -10.21 25.44 2.75
C VAL A 293 -10.81 24.05 2.49
N LYS A 294 -12.14 23.98 2.37
CA LYS A 294 -12.85 22.73 2.06
C LYS A 294 -12.81 22.45 0.55
N TYR A 295 -12.42 21.22 0.21
CA TYR A 295 -12.48 20.68 -1.14
C TYR A 295 -13.31 19.40 -1.15
N TYR A 296 -13.98 19.15 -2.26
CA TYR A 296 -14.81 17.98 -2.47
C TYR A 296 -14.16 17.06 -3.50
N SER A 297 -14.29 15.76 -3.31
CA SER A 297 -13.83 14.75 -4.27
C SER A 297 -14.66 13.48 -4.11
N LEU A 298 -14.92 12.80 -5.23
CA LEU A 298 -15.56 11.49 -5.29
C LEU A 298 -14.54 10.34 -5.22
N ASP A 299 -13.35 10.57 -5.75
CA ASP A 299 -12.33 9.56 -6.07
C ASP A 299 -11.04 9.73 -5.24
N GLY A 300 -10.89 10.84 -4.52
CA GLY A 300 -9.65 11.21 -3.82
C GLY A 300 -8.53 11.67 -4.76
N ILE A 301 -8.87 11.98 -6.02
CA ILE A 301 -7.95 12.30 -7.12
C ILE A 301 -8.26 13.67 -7.70
N ASN A 302 -9.52 13.86 -8.10
CA ASN A 302 -10.04 15.07 -8.70
C ASN A 302 -10.71 15.90 -7.61
N PHE A 303 -10.18 17.10 -7.37
CA PHE A 303 -10.63 17.97 -6.28
C PHE A 303 -11.39 19.19 -6.82
N TYR A 304 -12.46 19.56 -6.11
CA TYR A 304 -13.43 20.57 -6.51
C TYR A 304 -13.67 21.59 -5.39
N LYS A 305 -13.95 22.86 -5.74
CA LYS A 305 -14.32 23.90 -4.76
C LYS A 305 -15.80 23.84 -4.35
N ASP A 306 -16.63 23.10 -5.06
CA ASP A 306 -18.07 22.95 -4.80
C ASP A 306 -18.46 21.48 -4.58
N ASN A 307 -19.54 21.28 -3.83
CA ASN A 307 -20.01 19.94 -3.48
C ASN A 307 -20.83 19.24 -4.57
N LYS A 308 -21.11 19.92 -5.69
CA LYS A 308 -21.74 19.34 -6.89
C LYS A 308 -20.71 18.81 -7.89
N LEU A 309 -19.41 18.96 -7.59
CA LEU A 309 -18.29 18.48 -8.40
C LEU A 309 -18.26 19.13 -9.80
N THR A 310 -18.49 20.45 -9.87
CA THR A 310 -18.52 21.21 -11.13
C THR A 310 -17.31 22.13 -11.34
N ASN A 311 -16.77 22.71 -10.28
CA ASN A 311 -15.62 23.61 -10.26
C ASN A 311 -14.35 22.87 -9.83
N LYS A 312 -13.75 22.11 -10.77
CA LYS A 312 -12.51 21.35 -10.55
C LYS A 312 -11.33 22.30 -10.41
N ILE A 313 -10.52 22.10 -9.36
CA ILE A 313 -9.33 22.91 -9.08
C ILE A 313 -8.00 22.15 -9.21
N GLY A 314 -8.02 20.82 -9.34
CA GLY A 314 -6.79 20.05 -9.49
C GLY A 314 -7.00 18.55 -9.60
N THR A 315 -5.93 17.87 -9.99
CA THR A 315 -5.78 16.41 -10.01
C THR A 315 -4.51 16.06 -9.24
N PHE A 316 -4.59 15.11 -8.31
CA PHE A 316 -3.47 14.67 -7.50
C PHE A 316 -3.59 13.17 -7.20
N TYR A 317 -2.47 12.43 -7.30
CA TYR A 317 -2.42 10.99 -7.03
C TYR A 317 -1.60 10.75 -5.76
N PRO A 318 -2.22 10.39 -4.61
CA PRO A 318 -1.47 10.04 -3.40
C PRO A 318 -0.59 8.81 -3.65
N TYR A 319 0.74 8.98 -3.61
CA TYR A 319 1.71 7.95 -4.01
C TYR A 319 1.42 6.56 -3.41
N TYR A 320 1.28 6.45 -2.08
CA TYR A 320 1.01 5.16 -1.42
C TYR A 320 -0.38 4.56 -1.68
N LYS A 321 -1.35 5.32 -2.20
CA LYS A 321 -2.64 4.77 -2.63
C LYS A 321 -2.48 3.92 -3.91
N TYR A 322 -1.50 4.28 -4.75
CA TYR A 322 -1.19 3.66 -6.03
C TYR A 322 0.08 2.80 -6.03
N LEU A 323 0.91 2.87 -4.99
CA LEU A 323 2.06 1.99 -4.84
C LEU A 323 1.58 0.53 -4.80
N SER A 324 2.13 -0.30 -5.69
CA SER A 324 1.88 -1.73 -5.71
C SER A 324 2.57 -2.40 -4.51
N PHE A 325 1.91 -3.39 -3.92
CA PHE A 325 2.51 -4.30 -2.93
C PHE A 325 3.73 -5.04 -3.50
N ARG A 326 3.95 -5.06 -4.82
CA ARG A 326 5.20 -5.56 -5.47
C ARG A 326 6.37 -4.58 -5.43
N SER A 327 6.26 -3.45 -4.73
CA SER A 327 7.42 -2.62 -4.37
C SER A 327 8.27 -3.27 -3.28
N LYS A 328 9.49 -2.78 -3.09
CA LYS A 328 10.28 -2.99 -1.87
C LYS A 328 10.29 -1.69 -1.06
N THR A 329 10.36 -1.81 0.26
CA THR A 329 10.75 -0.69 1.13
C THR A 329 12.27 -0.58 1.20
N ASN A 330 12.78 0.64 1.35
CA ASN A 330 14.18 0.97 1.62
C ASN A 330 14.51 0.98 3.14
N TYR A 331 13.56 0.59 3.98
CA TYR A 331 13.72 0.48 5.43
C TYR A 331 14.18 -0.91 5.87
N THR A 332 15.09 -0.97 6.86
CA THR A 332 15.55 -2.23 7.47
C THR A 332 14.60 -2.70 8.58
N ALA A 333 14.84 -3.90 9.13
CA ALA A 333 14.09 -4.41 10.29
C ALA A 333 14.21 -3.50 11.52
N GLU A 334 15.39 -2.90 11.72
CA GLU A 334 15.71 -1.94 12.79
C GLU A 334 14.96 -0.62 12.59
N ASP A 335 14.88 -0.13 11.34
CA ASP A 335 14.07 1.04 10.99
C ASP A 335 12.59 0.82 11.32
N LEU A 336 12.01 -0.33 10.91
CA LEU A 336 10.62 -0.67 11.22
C LEU A 336 10.40 -0.82 12.74
N ASN A 337 11.30 -1.50 13.45
CA ASN A 337 11.24 -1.65 14.91
C ASN A 337 11.36 -0.31 15.65
N ARG A 338 12.18 0.61 15.15
CA ARG A 338 12.31 1.98 15.69
C ARG A 338 11.01 2.78 15.52
N TYR A 339 10.33 2.65 14.39
CA TYR A 339 9.00 3.25 14.22
C TYR A 339 7.94 2.61 15.14
N ILE A 340 7.91 1.28 15.28
CA ILE A 340 7.01 0.58 16.19
C ILE A 340 7.20 1.05 17.64
N SER A 341 8.44 1.09 18.12
CA SER A 341 8.78 1.55 19.47
C SER A 341 8.39 3.02 19.73
N SER A 342 8.38 3.87 18.70
CA SER A 342 8.03 5.29 18.81
C SER A 342 6.61 5.56 19.32
N TRP A 343 5.71 4.58 19.19
CA TRP A 343 4.32 4.69 19.66
C TRP A 343 4.20 4.56 21.19
N ASN A 344 5.26 4.16 21.89
CA ASN A 344 5.30 3.93 23.34
C ASN A 344 4.24 2.91 23.86
N LYS A 345 3.85 1.96 23.01
CA LYS A 345 2.87 0.89 23.33
C LYS A 345 3.56 -0.40 23.76
N LYS A 346 3.90 -0.49 25.05
CA LYS A 346 4.60 -1.67 25.64
C LYS A 346 3.84 -2.98 25.44
N ASP A 347 2.51 -2.93 25.40
CA ASP A 347 1.60 -4.06 25.23
C ASP A 347 1.29 -4.41 23.76
N SER A 348 1.96 -3.77 22.80
CA SER A 348 1.80 -4.06 21.38
C SER A 348 2.49 -5.37 21.01
N VAL A 349 1.75 -6.29 20.37
CA VAL A 349 2.33 -7.54 19.84
C VAL A 349 3.21 -7.33 18.60
N LEU A 350 3.25 -6.11 18.06
CA LEU A 350 4.14 -5.73 16.94
C LEU A 350 5.57 -5.40 17.40
N ASN A 351 5.81 -5.21 18.71
CA ASN A 351 7.14 -4.89 19.23
C ASN A 351 8.17 -5.96 18.82
N GLY A 352 9.27 -5.52 18.20
CA GLY A 352 10.35 -6.39 17.72
C GLY A 352 10.08 -7.12 16.39
N LYS A 353 8.90 -7.00 15.78
CA LYS A 353 8.48 -7.79 14.61
C LYS A 353 8.99 -7.31 13.25
N GLY A 354 9.81 -6.25 13.20
CA GLY A 354 10.38 -5.69 11.96
C GLY A 354 11.02 -6.72 11.04
N GLN A 355 11.76 -7.71 11.59
CA GLN A 355 12.42 -8.75 10.80
C GLN A 355 11.43 -9.64 10.05
N ALA A 356 10.27 -9.95 10.63
CA ALA A 356 9.25 -10.78 9.97
C ALA A 356 8.60 -10.06 8.80
N PHE A 357 8.40 -8.73 8.89
CA PHE A 357 7.94 -7.92 7.77
C PHE A 357 8.96 -7.90 6.62
N ILE A 358 10.26 -7.75 6.92
CA ILE A 358 11.33 -7.80 5.91
C ILE A 358 11.43 -9.21 5.29
N GLN A 359 11.39 -10.28 6.08
CA GLN A 359 11.37 -11.64 5.54
C GLN A 359 10.16 -11.86 4.61
N ALA A 360 8.98 -11.39 4.98
CA ALA A 360 7.78 -11.49 4.14
C ALA A 360 7.94 -10.77 2.79
N GLN A 361 8.66 -9.65 2.75
CA GLN A 361 9.00 -8.95 1.52
C GLN A 361 9.93 -9.76 0.62
N GLU A 362 11.07 -10.19 1.14
CA GLU A 362 12.07 -10.91 0.36
C GLU A 362 11.59 -12.30 -0.07
N GLU A 363 10.76 -12.95 0.74
CA GLU A 363 10.30 -14.31 0.48
C GLU A 363 9.02 -14.40 -0.38
N PHE A 364 8.07 -13.46 -0.21
CA PHE A 364 6.76 -13.55 -0.88
C PHE A 364 6.50 -12.42 -1.87
N GLY A 365 7.42 -11.45 -1.98
CA GLY A 365 7.33 -10.33 -2.91
C GLY A 365 6.28 -9.30 -2.50
N VAL A 366 6.16 -8.99 -1.21
CA VAL A 366 5.14 -8.09 -0.66
C VAL A 366 5.78 -7.03 0.25
N ASN A 367 5.68 -5.75 -0.13
CA ASN A 367 6.30 -4.61 0.57
C ASN A 367 6.11 -4.66 2.10
N ALA A 368 7.23 -4.68 2.83
CA ALA A 368 7.26 -4.83 4.29
C ALA A 368 6.61 -3.66 5.03
N ALA A 369 6.89 -2.42 4.60
CA ALA A 369 6.32 -1.22 5.20
C ALA A 369 4.80 -1.13 4.95
N MET A 370 4.33 -1.52 3.76
CA MET A 370 2.90 -1.59 3.47
C MET A 370 2.20 -2.67 4.30
N LEU A 371 2.81 -3.84 4.49
CA LEU A 371 2.32 -4.86 5.43
C LEU A 371 2.26 -4.35 6.87
N LEU A 372 3.26 -3.59 7.32
CA LEU A 372 3.24 -2.99 8.65
C LEU A 372 2.14 -1.92 8.78
N ALA A 373 1.96 -1.05 7.79
CA ALA A 373 0.86 -0.08 7.74
C ALA A 373 -0.53 -0.76 7.77
N PHE A 374 -0.64 -1.91 7.11
CA PHE A 374 -1.81 -2.78 7.14
C PHE A 374 -2.04 -3.34 8.56
N ALA A 375 -1.02 -3.97 9.15
CA ALA A 375 -1.07 -4.52 10.51
C ALA A 375 -1.46 -3.45 11.54
N ILE A 376 -0.85 -2.27 11.50
CA ILE A 376 -1.16 -1.14 12.41
C ILE A 376 -2.65 -0.81 12.37
N HIS A 377 -3.25 -0.79 11.18
CA HIS A 377 -4.65 -0.43 11.01
C HIS A 377 -5.60 -1.50 11.59
N GLU A 378 -5.43 -2.76 11.18
CA GLU A 378 -6.32 -3.86 11.56
C GLU A 378 -6.20 -4.25 13.04
N SER A 379 -4.99 -4.20 13.60
CA SER A 379 -4.72 -4.56 15.00
C SER A 379 -4.90 -3.42 16.01
N GLY A 380 -5.08 -2.18 15.53
CA GLY A 380 -5.02 -0.98 16.36
C GLY A 380 -3.64 -0.83 17.02
N TYR A 381 -2.57 -0.73 16.21
CA TYR A 381 -1.17 -0.70 16.67
C TYR A 381 -0.76 -1.93 17.52
N GLY A 382 -1.31 -3.10 17.24
CA GLY A 382 -0.99 -4.36 17.90
C GLY A 382 -1.61 -4.55 19.29
N THR A 383 -2.52 -3.68 19.73
CA THR A 383 -3.03 -3.69 21.11
C THR A 383 -4.45 -4.27 21.27
N ASN A 384 -5.16 -4.61 20.18
CA ASN A 384 -6.51 -5.19 20.27
C ASN A 384 -6.51 -6.64 20.81
N SER A 385 -7.66 -7.09 21.32
CA SER A 385 -7.79 -8.42 21.96
C SER A 385 -7.49 -9.57 21.01
N ILE A 386 -7.99 -9.54 19.77
CA ILE A 386 -7.77 -10.57 18.74
C ILE A 386 -6.27 -10.72 18.42
N SER A 387 -5.53 -9.61 18.37
CA SER A 387 -4.08 -9.60 18.16
C SER A 387 -3.33 -10.25 19.32
N LYS A 388 -3.76 -9.97 20.56
CA LYS A 388 -3.13 -10.49 21.78
C LYS A 388 -3.43 -11.96 22.07
N THR A 389 -4.66 -12.42 21.84
CA THR A 389 -5.08 -13.78 22.22
C THR A 389 -5.07 -14.78 21.07
N LYS A 390 -5.10 -14.31 19.81
CA LYS A 390 -5.12 -15.16 18.61
C LYS A 390 -3.93 -14.94 17.67
N ASN A 391 -3.00 -14.05 18.02
CA ASN A 391 -1.88 -13.61 17.18
C ASN A 391 -2.31 -13.07 15.80
N ASN A 392 -3.56 -12.59 15.66
CA ASN A 392 -4.15 -12.24 14.38
C ASN A 392 -4.21 -10.71 14.20
N ILE A 393 -3.08 -10.13 13.79
CA ILE A 393 -2.91 -8.68 13.63
C ILE A 393 -3.52 -8.10 12.33
N PHE A 394 -4.10 -8.94 11.47
CA PHE A 394 -4.77 -8.53 10.22
C PHE A 394 -6.28 -8.83 10.23
N SER A 395 -6.86 -9.11 11.40
CA SER A 395 -8.30 -9.38 11.57
C SER A 395 -8.86 -10.46 10.61
N VAL A 396 -8.04 -11.44 10.22
CA VAL A 396 -8.41 -12.47 9.24
C VAL A 396 -9.58 -13.29 9.78
N ASN A 397 -10.64 -13.43 8.97
CA ASN A 397 -11.91 -14.08 9.29
C ASN A 397 -12.71 -13.44 10.45
N ALA A 398 -12.30 -12.28 10.94
CA ALA A 398 -12.94 -11.60 12.06
C ALA A 398 -14.21 -10.86 11.59
N THR A 399 -15.34 -11.58 11.53
CA THR A 399 -16.59 -11.11 10.91
C THR A 399 -17.39 -10.12 11.78
N ASP A 400 -18.06 -9.13 11.18
CA ASP A 400 -18.89 -8.15 11.89
C ASP A 400 -19.92 -8.74 12.87
N SER A 401 -20.48 -9.92 12.57
CA SER A 401 -21.49 -10.60 13.41
C SER A 401 -20.91 -11.33 14.62
N ASN A 402 -19.66 -11.80 14.54
CA ASN A 402 -18.92 -12.38 15.66
C ASN A 402 -17.41 -12.11 15.49
N PRO A 403 -16.96 -10.87 15.76
CA PRO A 403 -15.58 -10.43 15.55
C PRO A 403 -14.53 -11.35 16.17
N TYR A 404 -14.71 -11.66 17.46
CA TYR A 404 -13.73 -12.42 18.23
C TYR A 404 -13.82 -13.92 17.94
N GLY A 405 -15.03 -14.49 17.89
CA GLY A 405 -15.21 -15.93 17.71
C GLY A 405 -14.68 -16.43 16.36
N ASN A 406 -15.04 -15.74 15.27
CA ASN A 406 -14.75 -16.20 13.92
C ASN A 406 -13.31 -15.89 13.44
N ALA A 407 -12.59 -14.99 14.13
CA ALA A 407 -11.21 -14.64 13.81
C ALA A 407 -10.29 -15.87 13.83
N SER A 408 -9.43 -16.01 12.81
CA SER A 408 -8.37 -17.02 12.74
C SER A 408 -7.43 -16.95 13.95
N VAL A 409 -6.82 -18.09 14.30
CA VAL A 409 -5.78 -18.22 15.32
C VAL A 409 -4.47 -18.61 14.64
N TYR A 410 -3.37 -17.95 15.01
CA TYR A 410 -2.02 -18.23 14.52
C TYR A 410 -1.10 -18.63 15.68
N LYS A 411 -0.08 -19.45 15.40
CA LYS A 411 0.87 -19.92 16.44
C LYS A 411 1.73 -18.77 16.97
N SER A 412 2.12 -17.85 16.08
CA SER A 412 2.84 -16.61 16.39
C SER A 412 2.29 -15.42 15.58
N VAL A 413 2.71 -14.21 15.95
CA VAL A 413 2.40 -13.00 15.17
C VAL A 413 3.05 -13.08 13.79
N GLU A 414 4.27 -13.59 13.73
CA GLU A 414 5.05 -13.85 12.53
C GLU A 414 4.31 -14.76 11.53
N ASP A 415 3.69 -15.85 11.99
CA ASP A 415 2.86 -16.71 11.13
C ASP A 415 1.68 -15.96 10.49
N SER A 416 1.10 -14.99 11.20
CA SER A 416 0.02 -14.16 10.64
C SER A 416 0.54 -13.17 9.59
N ILE A 417 1.78 -12.66 9.75
CA ILE A 417 2.48 -11.82 8.75
C ILE A 417 2.74 -12.65 7.49
N TYR A 418 3.30 -13.85 7.63
CA TYR A 418 3.61 -14.72 6.50
C TYR A 418 2.33 -15.20 5.79
N TYR A 419 1.28 -15.55 6.54
CA TYR A 419 -0.02 -15.89 5.97
C TYR A 419 -0.64 -14.72 5.18
N GLN A 420 -0.60 -13.51 5.73
CA GLN A 420 -1.13 -12.33 5.04
C GLN A 420 -0.31 -12.01 3.78
N ALA A 421 1.02 -12.07 3.86
CA ALA A 421 1.90 -11.79 2.74
C ALA A 421 1.80 -12.84 1.63
N GLU A 422 2.05 -14.12 1.95
CA GLU A 422 2.05 -15.19 0.96
C GLU A 422 0.63 -15.48 0.47
N TYR A 423 -0.25 -15.91 1.38
CA TYR A 423 -1.51 -16.52 0.98
C TYR A 423 -2.55 -15.46 0.59
N MET A 424 -2.74 -14.43 1.42
CA MET A 424 -3.79 -13.43 1.16
C MET A 424 -3.39 -12.41 0.10
N ILE A 425 -2.19 -11.84 0.16
CA ILE A 425 -1.75 -10.83 -0.80
C ILE A 425 -1.19 -11.51 -2.05
N SER A 426 -0.03 -12.17 -1.94
CA SER A 426 0.77 -12.61 -3.10
C SER A 426 0.08 -13.65 -3.97
N ARG A 427 -0.63 -14.63 -3.36
CA ARG A 427 -1.31 -15.74 -4.05
C ARG A 427 -2.80 -15.52 -4.34
N LYS A 428 -3.39 -14.41 -3.88
CA LYS A 428 -4.85 -14.17 -3.97
C LYS A 428 -5.19 -12.76 -4.45
N TYR A 429 -4.99 -11.72 -3.66
CA TYR A 429 -5.33 -10.35 -4.10
C TYR A 429 -4.53 -9.88 -5.33
N LEU A 430 -3.34 -10.45 -5.55
CA LEU A 430 -2.47 -10.14 -6.70
C LEU A 430 -2.50 -11.24 -7.79
N ASP A 431 -3.39 -12.23 -7.68
CA ASP A 431 -3.60 -13.24 -8.73
C ASP A 431 -4.67 -12.78 -9.73
N ALA A 432 -4.21 -12.25 -10.86
CA ALA A 432 -5.05 -11.78 -11.95
C ALA A 432 -5.65 -12.90 -12.83
N ASN A 433 -5.27 -14.17 -12.63
CA ASN A 433 -5.65 -15.29 -13.50
C ASN A 433 -6.61 -16.31 -12.88
N GLU A 434 -6.62 -16.50 -11.55
CA GLU A 434 -7.55 -17.44 -10.88
C GLU A 434 -8.42 -16.81 -9.77
N ASP A 435 -7.99 -15.74 -9.09
CA ASP A 435 -8.74 -15.14 -7.97
C ASP A 435 -9.72 -14.00 -8.35
N TRP A 436 -10.98 -14.17 -7.95
CA TRP A 436 -12.06 -13.19 -8.15
C TRP A 436 -11.87 -11.87 -7.39
N ARG A 437 -10.89 -11.77 -6.47
CA ARG A 437 -10.58 -10.56 -5.70
C ARG A 437 -9.51 -9.67 -6.33
N TYR A 438 -8.93 -10.05 -7.46
CA TYR A 438 -8.00 -9.15 -8.17
C TYR A 438 -8.72 -7.94 -8.75
N PHE A 439 -8.37 -6.76 -8.23
CA PHE A 439 -8.80 -5.44 -8.71
C PHE A 439 -7.60 -4.48 -8.88
N GLY A 440 -6.38 -5.00 -8.85
CA GLY A 440 -5.12 -4.24 -8.85
C GLY A 440 -4.25 -4.51 -7.62
N PRO A 441 -2.93 -4.31 -7.70
CA PRO A 441 -1.97 -4.80 -6.71
C PRO A 441 -1.68 -3.82 -5.57
N ASN A 442 -2.53 -2.82 -5.36
CA ASN A 442 -2.36 -1.68 -4.44
C ASN A 442 -3.54 -1.59 -3.44
N VAL A 443 -3.44 -0.71 -2.43
CA VAL A 443 -4.52 -0.56 -1.42
C VAL A 443 -5.82 -0.02 -2.02
N GLY A 444 -5.74 1.03 -2.84
CA GLY A 444 -6.82 1.51 -3.68
C GLY A 444 -8.05 2.11 -2.99
N ASP A 445 -9.22 1.93 -3.60
CA ASP A 445 -10.52 2.52 -3.29
C ASP A 445 -11.65 1.53 -3.64
N LYS A 446 -12.93 1.95 -3.63
CA LYS A 446 -14.01 1.00 -3.96
C LYS A 446 -14.06 0.62 -5.44
N ASN A 447 -13.41 1.37 -6.33
CA ASN A 447 -13.30 1.02 -7.74
C ASN A 447 -12.13 0.06 -8.03
N GLN A 448 -10.96 0.23 -7.41
CA GLN A 448 -9.75 -0.54 -7.70
C GLN A 448 -8.88 -0.86 -6.47
N GLY A 449 -8.01 -1.86 -6.58
CA GLY A 449 -7.13 -2.33 -5.50
C GLY A 449 -7.81 -3.26 -4.48
N LEU A 450 -7.11 -3.57 -3.38
CA LEU A 450 -7.59 -4.48 -2.34
C LEU A 450 -8.92 -4.03 -1.72
N ASN A 451 -9.12 -2.72 -1.54
CA ASN A 451 -10.30 -2.13 -0.87
C ASN A 451 -11.65 -2.53 -1.53
N VAL A 452 -11.67 -2.89 -2.82
CA VAL A 452 -12.89 -3.38 -3.49
C VAL A 452 -13.49 -4.58 -2.77
N LYS A 453 -12.64 -5.52 -2.30
CA LYS A 453 -13.05 -6.81 -1.72
C LYS A 453 -12.52 -7.11 -0.31
N TYR A 454 -11.73 -6.20 0.28
CA TYR A 454 -11.15 -6.39 1.61
C TYR A 454 -12.03 -5.82 2.74
N ALA A 455 -12.14 -4.49 2.85
CA ALA A 455 -12.85 -3.83 3.95
C ALA A 455 -14.29 -3.44 3.58
N SER A 456 -15.16 -3.20 4.55
CA SER A 456 -16.44 -2.49 4.34
C SER A 456 -16.29 -0.97 4.39
N ASP A 457 -15.22 -0.45 4.99
CA ASP A 457 -14.90 0.98 4.98
C ASP A 457 -14.50 1.45 3.55
N PRO A 458 -15.23 2.38 2.91
CA PRO A 458 -14.88 2.90 1.59
C PRO A 458 -13.54 3.62 1.54
N TYR A 459 -13.00 4.08 2.68
CA TYR A 459 -11.77 4.86 2.78
C TYR A 459 -10.61 4.09 3.44
N TRP A 460 -10.75 2.78 3.65
CA TRP A 460 -9.71 1.90 4.20
C TRP A 460 -8.34 2.13 3.52
N GLY A 461 -8.30 2.14 2.18
CA GLY A 461 -7.05 2.35 1.43
C GLY A 461 -6.40 3.73 1.65
N GLU A 462 -7.19 4.78 1.92
CA GLU A 462 -6.65 6.10 2.29
C GLU A 462 -6.10 6.11 3.72
N LYS A 463 -6.71 5.33 4.63
CA LYS A 463 -6.20 5.16 6.00
C LYS A 463 -4.86 4.41 6.02
N ILE A 464 -4.71 3.35 5.20
CA ILE A 464 -3.40 2.68 5.01
C ILE A 464 -2.38 3.62 4.37
N THR A 465 -2.77 4.39 3.34
CA THR A 465 -1.93 5.44 2.73
C THR A 465 -1.43 6.42 3.79
N GLY A 466 -2.28 6.82 4.74
CA GLY A 466 -1.93 7.63 5.89
C GLY A 466 -0.90 6.98 6.83
N HIS A 467 -1.04 5.68 7.11
CA HIS A 467 -0.07 4.95 7.95
C HIS A 467 1.29 4.84 7.28
N MET A 468 1.32 4.59 5.97
CA MET A 468 2.54 4.64 5.16
C MET A 468 3.21 6.01 5.19
N TYR A 469 2.44 7.08 4.98
CA TYR A 469 2.97 8.45 5.04
C TYR A 469 3.58 8.79 6.40
N ARG A 470 2.95 8.37 7.51
CA ARG A 470 3.49 8.59 8.87
C ARG A 470 4.77 7.80 9.13
N LEU A 471 4.83 6.55 8.68
CA LEU A 471 6.02 5.68 8.76
C LEU A 471 7.20 6.31 8.00
N ASP A 472 6.98 6.62 6.73
CA ASP A 472 8.02 7.16 5.84
C ASP A 472 8.52 8.53 6.34
N LYS A 473 7.60 9.43 6.71
CA LYS A 473 7.93 10.74 7.30
C LYS A 473 8.74 10.64 8.59
N TYR A 474 8.46 9.66 9.45
CA TYR A 474 9.21 9.45 10.70
C TYR A 474 10.62 8.89 10.44
N LEU A 475 10.77 7.99 9.46
CA LEU A 475 12.03 7.30 9.17
C LEU A 475 12.91 7.98 8.10
N GLY A 476 12.51 9.14 7.59
CA GLY A 476 13.36 10.01 6.75
C GLY A 476 12.95 10.16 5.28
N ASN A 477 11.76 9.71 4.90
CA ASN A 477 11.19 9.77 3.55
C ASN A 477 11.97 8.96 2.48
N LYS A 478 12.37 7.72 2.82
CA LYS A 478 13.16 6.84 1.94
C LYS A 478 12.32 6.13 0.87
N ASP A 479 11.00 6.00 1.05
CA ASP A 479 10.12 5.21 0.16
C ASP A 479 9.27 6.07 -0.79
N VAL A 480 8.99 7.33 -0.44
CA VAL A 480 8.13 8.20 -1.25
C VAL A 480 8.80 8.53 -2.59
N ASN A 481 8.05 8.37 -3.69
CA ASN A 481 8.52 8.64 -5.06
C ASN A 481 9.82 7.90 -5.48
N GLN A 482 10.10 6.72 -4.92
CA GLN A 482 11.19 5.86 -5.39
C GLN A 482 10.86 5.16 -6.70
N TYR A 483 9.59 4.83 -6.94
CA TYR A 483 9.13 4.15 -8.14
C TYR A 483 8.42 5.09 -9.10
N GLN A 484 8.68 4.95 -10.41
CA GLN A 484 7.84 5.54 -11.44
C GLN A 484 6.56 4.72 -11.59
N LEU A 485 5.42 5.39 -11.44
CA LEU A 485 4.09 4.79 -11.44
C LEU A 485 3.27 5.29 -12.62
N ALA A 486 2.53 4.36 -13.23
CA ALA A 486 1.47 4.66 -14.19
C ALA A 486 0.22 3.84 -13.86
N ILE A 487 -0.94 4.25 -14.36
CA ILE A 487 -2.22 3.54 -14.23
C ILE A 487 -2.77 3.15 -15.61
N SER A 488 -3.43 2.00 -15.72
CA SER A 488 -4.05 1.57 -16.98
C SER A 488 -5.15 2.55 -17.41
N ASN A 489 -5.14 2.99 -18.67
CA ASN A 489 -6.16 3.87 -19.24
C ASN A 489 -7.28 3.10 -19.97
N LYS A 490 -7.08 1.80 -20.19
CA LYS A 490 -8.03 0.84 -20.74
C LYS A 490 -7.67 -0.59 -20.28
N ILE A 491 -8.51 -1.56 -20.61
CA ILE A 491 -8.21 -2.98 -20.41
C ILE A 491 -7.07 -3.39 -21.34
N THR A 492 -6.01 -3.96 -20.79
CA THR A 492 -4.83 -4.43 -21.53
C THR A 492 -4.22 -5.65 -20.82
N HIS A 493 -3.03 -6.09 -21.24
CA HIS A 493 -2.38 -7.30 -20.73
C HIS A 493 -0.91 -7.04 -20.39
N ALA A 494 -0.43 -7.69 -19.33
CA ALA A 494 1.00 -7.90 -19.12
C ALA A 494 1.48 -8.97 -20.11
N LYS A 495 2.56 -8.68 -20.86
CA LYS A 495 3.11 -9.57 -21.89
C LYS A 495 4.50 -10.09 -21.54
N LYS A 496 4.84 -11.24 -22.13
CA LYS A 496 6.13 -11.94 -21.97
C LYS A 496 7.33 -11.18 -22.55
N GLU A 497 7.14 -10.49 -23.67
CA GLU A 497 8.17 -9.74 -24.40
C GLU A 497 7.58 -8.41 -24.92
N PRO A 498 8.40 -7.38 -25.22
CA PRO A 498 7.95 -6.04 -25.65
C PRO A 498 7.51 -5.99 -27.11
N ASN A 499 6.50 -6.80 -27.49
CA ASN A 499 5.87 -6.75 -28.80
C ASN A 499 4.40 -7.22 -28.75
N SER A 500 3.59 -6.76 -29.71
CA SER A 500 2.14 -7.00 -29.73
C SER A 500 1.75 -8.47 -29.82
N ASN A 501 2.59 -9.30 -30.46
CA ASN A 501 2.34 -10.72 -30.71
C ASN A 501 2.80 -11.63 -29.55
N ALA A 502 3.52 -11.09 -28.56
CA ALA A 502 3.99 -11.85 -27.41
C ALA A 502 2.81 -12.40 -26.58
N ALA A 503 2.99 -13.60 -26.02
CA ALA A 503 2.03 -14.23 -25.12
C ALA A 503 1.71 -13.32 -23.92
N ASN A 504 0.44 -13.33 -23.50
CA ASN A 504 -0.01 -12.60 -22.32
C ASN A 504 0.25 -13.44 -21.07
N TYR A 505 0.77 -12.82 -20.01
CA TYR A 505 0.83 -13.44 -18.69
C TYR A 505 -0.51 -13.36 -17.97
N TYR A 506 -1.13 -12.18 -17.95
CA TYR A 506 -2.42 -11.90 -17.31
C TYR A 506 -3.06 -10.62 -17.87
N LYS A 507 -4.33 -10.38 -17.52
CA LYS A 507 -5.13 -9.21 -17.93
C LYS A 507 -5.16 -8.15 -16.82
N TYR A 508 -5.03 -6.88 -17.18
CA TYR A 508 -5.26 -5.74 -16.28
C TYR A 508 -6.76 -5.42 -16.16
N ALA A 509 -7.52 -6.39 -15.63
CA ALA A 509 -8.90 -6.30 -15.17
C ALA A 509 -9.25 -7.63 -14.44
N ASN A 510 -10.31 -7.64 -13.63
CA ASN A 510 -10.79 -8.85 -12.97
C ASN A 510 -11.11 -9.97 -13.98
N LEU A 511 -11.11 -11.22 -13.52
CA LEU A 511 -11.43 -12.38 -14.37
C LEU A 511 -12.88 -12.39 -14.86
N ASN A 512 -13.82 -12.05 -13.98
CA ASN A 512 -15.26 -12.15 -14.24
C ASN A 512 -15.85 -10.85 -14.78
N TYR A 513 -15.10 -9.74 -14.69
CA TYR A 513 -15.58 -8.38 -14.93
C TYR A 513 -14.58 -7.61 -15.79
N ASN A 514 -15.05 -6.65 -16.58
CA ASN A 514 -14.19 -5.86 -17.46
C ASN A 514 -13.71 -4.56 -16.78
N VAL A 515 -13.41 -4.69 -15.49
CA VAL A 515 -13.03 -3.63 -14.55
C VAL A 515 -12.01 -4.17 -13.53
N PRO A 516 -11.19 -3.30 -12.92
CA PRO A 516 -11.15 -1.85 -13.12
C PRO A 516 -10.20 -1.41 -14.23
N ILE A 517 -10.51 -0.26 -14.80
CA ILE A 517 -9.54 0.60 -15.47
C ILE A 517 -8.90 1.48 -14.38
N GLY A 518 -7.60 1.76 -14.49
CA GLY A 518 -6.85 2.52 -13.49
C GLY A 518 -5.98 1.66 -12.56
N ILE A 519 -5.69 0.41 -12.91
CA ILE A 519 -4.78 -0.45 -12.14
C ILE A 519 -3.36 0.12 -12.24
N PRO A 520 -2.64 0.36 -11.12
CA PRO A 520 -1.29 0.87 -11.15
C PRO A 520 -0.24 -0.20 -11.48
N ILE A 521 0.84 0.25 -12.12
CA ILE A 521 2.06 -0.51 -12.40
C ILE A 521 3.28 0.22 -11.83
N ILE A 522 4.30 -0.55 -11.45
CA ILE A 522 5.65 -0.05 -11.21
C ILE A 522 6.43 -0.24 -12.51
N ILE A 523 6.91 0.86 -13.09
CA ILE A 523 7.77 0.83 -14.29
C ILE A 523 9.21 0.62 -13.81
N THR A 524 9.91 -0.34 -14.42
CA THR A 524 11.30 -0.70 -14.09
C THR A 524 12.29 -0.29 -15.18
N ALA A 525 11.87 -0.27 -16.45
CA ALA A 525 12.68 0.24 -17.55
C ALA A 525 11.85 0.77 -18.72
N ASN A 526 12.48 1.62 -19.53
CA ASN A 526 11.95 2.09 -20.82
C ASN A 526 12.46 1.19 -21.96
N ASN A 527 11.55 0.64 -22.77
CA ASN A 527 11.89 -0.14 -23.96
C ASN A 527 11.07 0.34 -25.17
N ASN A 528 11.51 1.41 -25.82
CA ASN A 528 10.85 2.01 -26.98
C ASN A 528 9.35 2.31 -26.71
N ALA A 529 8.44 1.63 -27.41
CA ALA A 529 6.98 1.73 -27.25
C ALA A 529 6.41 0.95 -26.06
N TRP A 530 7.26 0.29 -25.27
CA TRP A 530 6.90 -0.56 -24.14
C TRP A 530 7.56 -0.09 -22.84
N TYR A 531 6.86 -0.30 -21.74
CA TYR A 531 7.45 -0.30 -20.41
C TYR A 531 7.81 -1.73 -20.04
N GLU A 532 9.00 -1.95 -19.47
CA GLU A 532 9.21 -3.08 -18.56
C GLU A 532 8.60 -2.69 -17.21
N ILE A 533 7.92 -3.65 -16.57
CA ILE A 533 7.25 -3.47 -15.29
C ILE A 533 7.59 -4.59 -14.31
N GLN A 534 7.50 -4.28 -13.02
CA GLN A 534 7.41 -5.29 -11.96
C GLN A 534 6.02 -5.94 -12.03
N SER A 535 5.93 -7.25 -12.29
CA SER A 535 4.64 -7.90 -12.57
C SER A 535 3.82 -8.17 -11.31
N ASP A 536 2.50 -8.13 -11.41
CA ASP A 536 1.56 -8.39 -10.30
C ASP A 536 1.66 -9.86 -9.85
N MET A 537 1.80 -10.78 -10.80
CA MET A 537 1.96 -12.22 -10.58
C MET A 537 3.44 -12.65 -10.66
N GLY A 538 3.79 -13.75 -9.99
CA GLY A 538 5.13 -14.33 -10.05
C GLY A 538 5.41 -14.99 -11.41
N ILE A 539 6.57 -14.70 -11.99
CA ILE A 539 7.03 -15.29 -13.26
C ILE A 539 8.23 -16.19 -12.98
N ASP A 540 8.25 -17.38 -13.58
CA ASP A 540 9.36 -18.32 -13.45
C ASP A 540 10.50 -18.02 -14.44
N LYS A 541 11.66 -18.65 -14.21
CA LYS A 541 12.84 -18.53 -15.09
C LYS A 541 12.61 -19.00 -16.54
N ASN A 542 11.56 -19.79 -16.80
CA ASN A 542 11.20 -20.27 -18.14
C ASN A 542 10.26 -19.28 -18.85
N LYS A 543 9.83 -18.21 -18.16
CA LYS A 543 8.82 -17.25 -18.61
C LYS A 543 7.52 -17.97 -19.03
N THR A 544 7.02 -18.90 -18.22
CA THR A 544 5.78 -19.65 -18.51
C THR A 544 4.58 -18.70 -18.60
N ALA A 545 3.73 -18.88 -19.63
CA ALA A 545 2.53 -18.08 -19.86
C ALA A 545 1.30 -18.99 -20.08
N PRO A 546 0.13 -18.71 -19.49
CA PRO A 546 -0.15 -17.62 -18.54
C PRO A 546 0.61 -17.77 -17.21
N ALA A 547 0.71 -16.68 -16.44
CA ALA A 547 1.31 -16.72 -15.11
C ALA A 547 0.40 -17.50 -14.14
N SER A 548 0.97 -18.12 -13.10
CA SER A 548 0.22 -18.88 -12.10
C SER A 548 0.49 -18.38 -10.67
N PHE A 549 -0.56 -18.31 -9.85
CA PHE A 549 -0.45 -18.00 -8.41
C PHE A 549 0.41 -19.01 -7.63
N LYS A 550 0.68 -20.19 -8.21
CA LYS A 550 1.55 -21.21 -7.61
C LYS A 550 3.02 -20.80 -7.64
N THR A 551 3.43 -20.06 -8.66
CA THR A 551 4.81 -19.58 -8.85
C THR A 551 5.22 -18.65 -7.71
N LYS A 552 6.32 -18.96 -7.01
CA LYS A 552 6.88 -18.09 -5.97
C LYS A 552 7.35 -16.78 -6.61
N TYR A 553 7.08 -15.66 -5.94
CA TYR A 553 7.47 -14.36 -6.44
C TYR A 553 8.98 -14.14 -6.26
N HIS A 554 9.64 -13.68 -7.31
CA HIS A 554 11.06 -13.31 -7.28
C HIS A 554 11.23 -12.01 -8.07
N TYR A 555 11.72 -10.94 -7.42
CA TYR A 555 11.76 -9.59 -8.00
C TYR A 555 12.48 -9.54 -9.36
N ASP A 556 13.60 -10.24 -9.50
CA ASP A 556 14.44 -10.25 -10.71
C ASP A 556 13.80 -11.02 -11.87
N LEU A 557 13.02 -12.07 -11.58
CA LEU A 557 12.35 -12.89 -12.59
C LEU A 557 10.96 -12.37 -12.95
N SER A 558 10.28 -11.74 -11.99
CA SER A 558 8.88 -11.31 -12.08
C SER A 558 8.76 -9.95 -12.79
N LYS A 559 9.18 -9.95 -14.05
CA LYS A 559 9.09 -8.83 -14.99
C LYS A 559 8.10 -9.14 -16.10
N ALA A 560 7.41 -8.11 -16.56
CA ALA A 560 6.54 -8.18 -17.72
C ALA A 560 6.64 -6.90 -18.56
N TYR A 561 5.99 -6.90 -19.72
CA TYR A 561 5.95 -5.75 -20.63
C TYR A 561 4.54 -5.27 -20.89
N VAL A 562 4.36 -3.96 -20.98
CA VAL A 562 3.08 -3.31 -21.34
C VAL A 562 3.30 -2.19 -22.34
N ASN A 563 2.31 -1.94 -23.21
CA ASN A 563 2.40 -0.86 -24.19
C ASN A 563 2.23 0.50 -23.51
N LYS A 564 3.11 1.46 -23.80
CA LYS A 564 3.09 2.78 -23.14
C LYS A 564 1.76 3.53 -23.34
N ASN A 565 1.12 3.37 -24.50
CA ASN A 565 -0.13 4.06 -24.84
C ASN A 565 -1.35 3.53 -24.07
N ASP A 566 -1.21 2.39 -23.39
CA ASP A 566 -2.28 1.76 -22.60
C ASP A 566 -2.26 2.25 -21.13
N PHE A 567 -1.31 3.11 -20.78
CA PHE A 567 -1.04 3.58 -19.43
C PHE A 567 -0.84 5.10 -19.39
N THR A 568 -1.15 5.71 -18.24
CA THR A 568 -0.95 7.14 -17.96
C THR A 568 -0.02 7.28 -16.76
N LEU A 569 1.11 7.98 -16.91
CA LEU A 569 2.01 8.30 -15.80
C LEU A 569 1.28 9.14 -14.74
N ILE A 570 1.50 8.83 -13.46
CA ILE A 570 0.83 9.50 -12.33
C ILE A 570 1.77 10.17 -11.32
N ASN A 571 3.10 9.98 -11.45
CA ASN A 571 4.09 10.71 -10.68
C ASN A 571 5.30 11.13 -11.54
N ASN A 572 5.98 12.20 -11.08
CA ASN A 572 7.12 12.81 -11.78
C ASN A 572 8.45 12.19 -11.32
N VAL A 573 8.52 10.86 -11.33
CA VAL A 573 9.77 10.11 -11.11
C VAL A 573 10.26 9.69 -12.48
N SER A 574 11.36 10.26 -12.96
CA SER A 574 12.05 9.71 -14.13
C SER A 574 12.86 8.51 -13.68
N ILE A 575 12.61 7.34 -14.29
CA ILE A 575 13.60 6.26 -14.26
C ILE A 575 14.89 6.83 -14.83
N GLN A 576 15.97 6.79 -14.05
CA GLN A 576 17.31 6.98 -14.58
C GLN A 576 17.49 5.91 -15.65
N ASN A 577 17.51 6.29 -16.93
CA ASN A 577 17.91 5.36 -17.98
C ASN A 577 19.35 4.97 -17.64
N ASN A 578 19.67 3.67 -17.53
CA ASN A 578 21.05 3.21 -17.32
C ASN A 578 21.94 3.96 -18.31
N THR A 579 22.99 4.60 -17.83
CA THR A 579 23.87 5.41 -18.69
C THR A 579 24.56 4.51 -19.73
N PHE A 580 24.68 3.21 -19.42
CA PHE A 580 25.23 2.20 -20.31
C PHE A 580 24.33 0.96 -20.46
N THR A 581 24.24 0.45 -21.70
CA THR A 581 23.30 -0.61 -22.10
C THR A 581 23.62 -1.99 -21.51
N ASP A 582 24.87 -2.24 -21.12
CA ASP A 582 25.38 -3.48 -20.52
C ASP A 582 25.56 -3.41 -18.99
N ILE A 583 25.10 -2.31 -18.35
CA ILE A 583 25.17 -2.08 -16.91
C ILE A 583 23.75 -2.05 -16.32
N PRO A 584 23.12 -3.21 -16.03
CA PRO A 584 21.81 -3.25 -15.40
C PRO A 584 21.85 -2.80 -13.93
N ILE A 585 20.71 -2.32 -13.41
CA ILE A 585 20.55 -1.80 -12.04
C ILE A 585 21.04 -2.79 -10.95
N GLY A 586 20.96 -4.11 -11.21
CA GLY A 586 21.46 -5.16 -10.31
C GLY A 586 22.94 -5.53 -10.46
N HIS A 587 23.71 -4.86 -11.34
CA HIS A 587 25.14 -5.13 -11.50
C HIS A 587 25.90 -4.60 -10.28
N TRP A 588 26.81 -5.38 -9.69
CA TRP A 588 27.54 -5.02 -8.46
C TRP A 588 28.29 -3.68 -8.52
N ALA A 589 28.66 -3.23 -9.74
CA ALA A 589 29.33 -1.96 -9.96
C ALA A 589 28.42 -0.82 -10.44
N TYR A 590 27.10 -1.04 -10.55
CA TYR A 590 26.13 -0.09 -11.10
C TYR A 590 26.26 1.29 -10.48
N GLU A 591 26.15 1.39 -9.15
CA GLU A 591 26.16 2.69 -8.44
C GLU A 591 27.47 3.47 -8.63
N TYR A 592 28.63 2.78 -8.64
CA TYR A 592 29.93 3.43 -8.85
C TYR A 592 30.12 3.91 -10.29
N ILE A 593 29.59 3.15 -11.24
CA ILE A 593 29.64 3.49 -12.67
C ILE A 593 28.70 4.68 -12.93
N GLU A 594 27.48 4.66 -12.43
CA GLU A 594 26.55 5.78 -12.57
C GLU A 594 27.06 7.05 -11.84
N ASP A 595 27.62 6.95 -10.63
CA ASP A 595 28.24 8.09 -9.92
C ASP A 595 29.35 8.77 -10.75
N LEU A 596 30.30 7.98 -11.27
CA LEU A 596 31.38 8.53 -12.09
C LEU A 596 30.92 9.04 -13.47
N ALA A 597 29.87 8.44 -14.05
CA ALA A 597 29.30 8.88 -15.32
C ALA A 597 28.55 10.21 -15.17
N ASN A 598 27.76 10.35 -14.09
CA ASN A 598 27.08 11.60 -13.75
C ASN A 598 28.06 12.75 -13.43
N ARG A 599 29.25 12.43 -12.91
CA ARG A 599 30.37 13.38 -12.73
C ARG A 599 31.15 13.68 -14.02
N GLY A 600 30.83 13.02 -15.15
CA GLY A 600 31.55 13.17 -16.43
C GLY A 600 32.96 12.57 -16.46
N ILE A 601 33.33 11.79 -15.43
CA ILE A 601 34.67 11.18 -15.28
C ILE A 601 34.83 9.98 -16.22
N ILE A 602 33.77 9.21 -16.40
CA ILE A 602 33.74 8.07 -17.33
C ILE A 602 32.75 8.26 -18.46
N LYS A 603 33.08 7.61 -19.57
CA LYS A 603 32.21 7.39 -20.72
C LYS A 603 32.24 5.91 -21.13
N GLY A 604 31.16 5.50 -21.78
CA GLY A 604 31.07 4.24 -22.49
C GLY A 604 31.68 4.34 -23.89
N TYR A 605 31.38 3.36 -24.72
CA TYR A 605 31.63 3.34 -26.15
C TYR A 605 30.42 4.00 -26.82
N GLU A 606 30.63 5.15 -27.46
CA GLU A 606 29.56 5.97 -28.02
C GLU A 606 28.88 5.27 -29.23
N GLU A 607 29.54 4.26 -29.81
CA GLU A 607 29.06 3.49 -30.96
C GLU A 607 27.96 2.47 -30.63
N ASP A 608 27.94 1.91 -29.41
CA ASP A 608 27.01 0.87 -28.97
C ASP A 608 26.35 1.12 -27.60
N GLY A 609 26.72 2.21 -26.92
CA GLY A 609 26.22 2.59 -25.60
C GLY A 609 26.73 1.70 -24.45
N THR A 610 27.73 0.83 -24.68
CA THR A 610 28.23 -0.09 -23.64
C THR A 610 29.30 0.55 -22.77
N PHE A 611 29.43 0.09 -21.52
CA PHE A 611 30.53 0.39 -20.62
C PHE A 611 31.66 -0.64 -20.73
N ARG A 612 31.35 -1.91 -20.99
CA ARG A 612 32.25 -3.07 -21.00
C ARG A 612 32.96 -3.26 -19.64
N PRO A 613 32.21 -3.57 -18.56
CA PRO A 613 32.69 -3.54 -17.17
C PRO A 613 33.89 -4.45 -16.89
N ASN A 614 33.95 -5.60 -17.58
CA ASN A 614 34.98 -6.63 -17.39
C ASN A 614 36.24 -6.40 -18.24
N ASN A 615 36.26 -5.41 -19.13
CA ASN A 615 37.46 -5.11 -19.92
C ASN A 615 38.58 -4.56 -19.01
N PRO A 616 39.82 -5.05 -19.13
CA PRO A 616 40.98 -4.44 -18.48
C PRO A 616 41.18 -3.00 -18.94
N LEU A 617 41.57 -2.13 -18.01
CA LEU A 617 41.95 -0.75 -18.33
C LEU A 617 43.36 -0.66 -18.90
N THR A 618 43.51 0.20 -19.91
CA THR A 618 44.82 0.66 -20.39
C THR A 618 45.37 1.77 -19.49
N ARG A 619 46.69 1.97 -19.52
CA ARG A 619 47.37 3.05 -18.79
C ARG A 619 46.90 4.45 -19.23
N ALA A 620 46.62 4.64 -20.52
CA ALA A 620 46.05 5.89 -21.03
C ALA A 620 44.64 6.19 -20.49
N GLN A 621 43.75 5.19 -20.48
CA GLN A 621 42.40 5.36 -19.92
C GLN A 621 42.45 5.67 -18.42
N THR A 622 43.35 5.01 -17.69
CA THR A 622 43.54 5.22 -16.24
C THR A 622 44.06 6.64 -15.96
N ALA A 623 45.05 7.11 -16.72
CA ALA A 623 45.56 8.48 -16.59
C ALA A 623 44.45 9.52 -16.84
N LYS A 624 43.65 9.36 -17.90
CA LYS A 624 42.49 10.21 -18.19
C LYS A 624 41.51 10.25 -17.02
N MET A 625 41.06 9.09 -16.54
CA MET A 625 40.07 9.00 -15.47
C MET A 625 40.57 9.65 -14.17
N ILE A 626 41.82 9.41 -13.78
CA ILE A 626 42.41 9.99 -12.56
C ILE A 626 42.50 11.50 -12.68
N VAL A 627 43.03 12.03 -13.79
CA VAL A 627 43.21 13.47 -13.99
C VAL A 627 41.88 14.24 -13.98
N ILE A 628 40.84 13.70 -14.62
CA ILE A 628 39.49 14.31 -14.57
C ILE A 628 38.94 14.24 -13.12
N ALA A 629 39.05 13.08 -12.46
CA ALA A 629 38.51 12.88 -11.12
C ALA A 629 39.22 13.71 -10.03
N SER A 630 40.52 13.97 -10.16
CA SER A 630 41.28 14.80 -9.22
C SER A 630 41.19 16.30 -9.53
N GLY A 631 40.42 16.72 -10.54
CA GLY A 631 40.23 18.13 -10.90
C GLY A 631 41.50 18.83 -11.40
N ILE A 632 42.51 18.09 -11.84
CA ILE A 632 43.75 18.65 -12.38
C ILE A 632 43.45 19.27 -13.75
N ASP A 633 43.89 20.51 -13.97
CA ASP A 633 43.78 21.14 -15.28
C ASP A 633 44.56 20.34 -16.33
N TYR A 634 43.82 19.77 -17.27
CA TYR A 634 44.32 19.06 -18.43
C TYR A 634 44.06 19.81 -19.74
N GLU A 635 43.20 20.82 -19.73
CA GLU A 635 42.85 21.57 -20.94
C GLU A 635 43.97 22.51 -21.35
N SER A 636 44.70 23.09 -20.39
CA SER A 636 45.91 23.85 -20.70
C SER A 636 47.06 23.02 -21.30
N TYR A 637 46.92 21.69 -21.39
CA TYR A 637 47.88 20.79 -22.04
C TYR A 637 47.44 20.27 -23.41
N GLU A 638 46.32 20.76 -23.96
CA GLU A 638 45.86 20.42 -25.31
C GLU A 638 46.95 20.72 -26.37
N GLY A 639 47.23 19.75 -27.23
CA GLY A 639 48.27 19.84 -28.28
C GLY A 639 49.71 20.04 -27.79
N LYS A 640 50.02 19.94 -26.49
CA LYS A 640 51.40 20.07 -25.96
C LYS A 640 52.16 18.75 -26.00
N GLU A 641 53.48 18.85 -26.16
CA GLU A 641 54.38 17.68 -26.12
C GLU A 641 54.33 16.98 -24.75
N THR A 642 54.00 15.68 -24.77
CA THR A 642 53.90 14.83 -23.58
C THR A 642 55.26 14.55 -22.94
N GLY A 643 56.33 14.67 -23.74
CA GLY A 643 57.68 14.25 -23.38
C GLY A 643 57.81 12.72 -23.25
N PHE A 644 56.93 11.95 -23.91
CA PHE A 644 57.07 10.51 -24.11
C PHE A 644 57.04 10.21 -25.61
N LYS A 645 58.03 9.47 -26.13
CA LYS A 645 58.18 9.24 -27.58
C LYS A 645 57.06 8.42 -28.21
N ASP A 646 56.34 7.64 -27.40
CA ASP A 646 55.23 6.78 -27.80
C ASP A 646 53.84 7.42 -27.58
N VAL A 647 53.79 8.71 -27.19
CA VAL A 647 52.55 9.47 -27.04
C VAL A 647 52.69 10.82 -27.74
N ALA A 648 52.30 10.86 -29.01
CA ALA A 648 52.22 12.09 -29.79
C ALA A 648 51.28 13.12 -29.14
N LYS A 649 51.54 14.41 -29.35
CA LYS A 649 50.80 15.54 -28.75
C LYS A 649 49.31 15.60 -29.12
N ASP A 650 48.93 15.02 -30.25
CA ASP A 650 47.59 14.92 -30.81
C ASP A 650 46.88 13.59 -30.49
N ASN A 651 47.52 12.72 -29.69
CA ASN A 651 46.88 11.53 -29.16
C ASN A 651 45.70 11.90 -28.26
N TRP A 652 44.58 11.17 -28.33
CA TRP A 652 43.37 11.39 -27.53
C TRP A 652 43.61 11.44 -26.01
N ALA A 653 44.67 10.78 -25.53
CA ALA A 653 45.09 10.76 -24.13
C ALA A 653 46.22 11.76 -23.82
N GLY A 654 46.81 12.41 -24.83
CA GLY A 654 48.04 13.20 -24.74
C GLY A 654 47.98 14.28 -23.65
N LYS A 655 46.93 15.10 -23.66
CA LYS A 655 46.75 16.16 -22.64
C LYS A 655 46.62 15.64 -21.22
N TYR A 656 45.90 14.54 -21.02
CA TYR A 656 45.76 13.90 -19.70
C TYR A 656 47.06 13.25 -19.23
N ILE A 657 47.78 12.59 -20.14
CA ILE A 657 49.10 11.98 -19.86
C ILE A 657 50.10 13.09 -19.49
N LYS A 658 50.10 14.22 -20.21
CA LYS A 658 50.93 15.38 -19.89
C LYS A 658 50.57 15.95 -18.51
N ALA A 659 49.28 16.22 -18.24
CA ALA A 659 48.83 16.72 -16.94
C ALA A 659 49.21 15.78 -15.78
N ALA A 660 49.02 14.46 -15.94
CA ALA A 660 49.43 13.46 -14.95
C ALA A 660 50.95 13.42 -14.72
N LYS A 661 51.76 13.74 -15.73
CA LYS A 661 53.23 13.80 -15.63
C LYS A 661 53.67 15.04 -14.85
N GLU A 662 53.14 16.21 -15.19
CA GLU A 662 53.46 17.47 -14.49
C GLU A 662 52.97 17.43 -13.03
N ALA A 663 51.86 16.76 -12.74
CA ALA A 663 51.37 16.50 -11.39
C ALA A 663 52.12 15.38 -10.63
N GLY A 664 53.16 14.77 -11.22
CA GLY A 664 53.96 13.71 -10.60
C GLY A 664 53.26 12.35 -10.42
N ILE A 665 52.01 12.21 -10.89
CA ILE A 665 51.21 10.97 -10.83
C ILE A 665 51.86 9.85 -11.64
N ILE A 666 52.47 10.19 -12.78
CA ILE A 666 53.17 9.25 -13.66
C ILE A 666 54.61 9.70 -13.96
N LYS A 667 55.52 8.71 -14.07
CA LYS A 667 56.91 8.92 -14.51
C LYS A 667 57.22 8.30 -15.88
N GLY A 668 56.46 7.28 -16.29
CA GLY A 668 56.76 6.46 -17.47
C GLY A 668 57.88 5.43 -17.23
N TYR A 669 58.37 4.86 -18.32
CA TYR A 669 59.51 3.95 -18.41
C TYR A 669 60.53 4.59 -19.34
N GLU A 670 61.59 5.16 -18.77
CA GLU A 670 62.57 5.98 -19.51
C GLU A 670 61.88 7.11 -20.31
N ASP A 671 61.87 7.04 -21.64
CA ASP A 671 61.23 8.00 -22.54
C ASP A 671 59.87 7.55 -23.10
N GLN A 672 59.29 6.46 -22.56
CA GLN A 672 58.00 5.90 -22.99
C GLN A 672 56.93 5.91 -21.87
N PHE A 673 55.67 6.01 -22.24
CA PHE A 673 54.54 5.87 -21.31
C PHE A 673 53.85 4.50 -21.38
N LYS A 674 53.87 3.86 -22.55
CA LYS A 674 53.13 2.65 -22.93
C LYS A 674 51.61 2.83 -22.75
N PRO A 675 50.95 3.69 -23.58
CA PRO A 675 49.55 4.08 -23.38
C PRO A 675 48.56 2.91 -23.45
N ASN A 676 48.83 1.92 -24.31
CA ASN A 676 47.93 0.79 -24.60
C ASN A 676 48.16 -0.43 -23.69
N ASP A 677 49.27 -0.46 -22.92
CA ASP A 677 49.52 -1.54 -21.96
C ASP A 677 48.45 -1.53 -20.86
N LYS A 678 48.09 -2.72 -20.38
CA LYS A 678 47.15 -2.87 -19.26
C LYS A 678 47.75 -2.29 -17.98
N VAL A 679 46.95 -1.55 -17.22
CA VAL A 679 47.38 -1.02 -15.92
C VAL A 679 47.30 -2.13 -14.85
N THR A 680 48.31 -2.23 -13.99
CA THR A 680 48.28 -3.18 -12.87
C THR A 680 47.66 -2.57 -11.61
N ARG A 681 47.17 -3.41 -10.70
CA ARG A 681 46.62 -2.99 -9.39
C ARG A 681 47.63 -2.14 -8.59
N ALA A 682 48.90 -2.53 -8.55
CA ALA A 682 49.96 -1.76 -7.90
C ALA A 682 50.21 -0.38 -8.55
N GLN A 683 50.06 -0.26 -9.88
CA GLN A 683 50.17 1.03 -10.58
C GLN A 683 48.99 1.95 -10.23
N ILE A 684 47.77 1.41 -10.21
CA ILE A 684 46.58 2.14 -9.75
C ILE A 684 46.75 2.66 -8.33
N ALA A 685 47.23 1.82 -7.41
CA ALA A 685 47.47 2.23 -6.02
C ALA A 685 48.39 3.46 -5.95
N LYS A 686 49.53 3.42 -6.65
CA LYS A 686 50.45 4.56 -6.71
C LYS A 686 49.83 5.81 -7.34
N MET A 687 49.21 5.67 -8.51
CA MET A 687 48.66 6.82 -9.24
C MET A 687 47.58 7.53 -8.43
N ILE A 688 46.69 6.76 -7.78
CA ILE A 688 45.62 7.30 -6.95
C ILE A 688 46.17 7.98 -5.69
N SER A 689 47.04 7.30 -4.93
CA SER A 689 47.54 7.86 -3.66
C SER A 689 48.29 9.19 -3.86
N ILE A 690 48.98 9.35 -5.00
CA ILE A 690 49.59 10.62 -5.39
C ILE A 690 48.53 11.64 -5.83
N ALA A 691 47.63 11.27 -6.75
CA ALA A 691 46.65 12.20 -7.34
C ALA A 691 45.70 12.85 -6.32
N PHE A 692 45.33 12.10 -5.27
CA PHE A 692 44.43 12.56 -4.20
C PHE A 692 45.18 12.87 -2.89
N ASN A 693 46.52 12.87 -2.90
CA ASN A 693 47.37 13.16 -1.72
C ASN A 693 46.98 12.35 -0.46
N LEU A 694 46.65 11.07 -0.65
CA LEU A 694 46.08 10.21 0.39
C LEU A 694 47.15 9.85 1.43
N LYS A 695 46.73 9.80 2.70
CA LYS A 695 47.56 9.42 3.85
C LYS A 695 46.95 8.20 4.53
N LYS A 696 47.76 7.41 5.25
CA LYS A 696 47.26 6.26 6.03
C LYS A 696 46.23 6.73 7.06
N SER A 697 45.12 6.01 7.21
CA SER A 697 43.98 6.40 8.06
C SER A 697 43.44 5.23 8.89
N GLY A 698 44.32 4.59 9.65
CA GLY A 698 44.02 3.37 10.41
C GLY A 698 45.08 2.30 10.14
N GLU A 699 44.83 1.08 10.62
CA GLU A 699 45.76 -0.04 10.41
C GLU A 699 45.62 -0.62 8.99
N PRO A 700 46.72 -0.73 8.21
CA PRO A 700 46.65 -1.23 6.84
C PRO A 700 46.53 -2.76 6.80
N VAL A 701 45.64 -3.27 5.95
CA VAL A 701 45.54 -4.71 5.66
C VAL A 701 46.88 -5.23 5.13
N HIS A 702 47.40 -6.29 5.73
CA HIS A 702 48.63 -6.97 5.30
C HIS A 702 48.30 -8.12 4.33
N PHE A 703 48.90 -8.10 3.15
CA PHE A 703 48.66 -9.09 2.09
C PHE A 703 49.84 -10.05 1.92
N LYS A 704 49.56 -11.34 1.78
CA LYS A 704 50.57 -12.43 1.72
C LYS A 704 51.55 -12.32 0.55
N ASP A 705 51.20 -11.60 -0.51
CA ASP A 705 51.98 -11.41 -1.74
C ASP A 705 52.63 -10.01 -1.86
N ILE A 706 52.59 -9.19 -0.79
CA ILE A 706 53.23 -7.87 -0.74
C ILE A 706 54.37 -7.87 0.29
N PRO A 707 55.61 -8.22 -0.11
CA PRO A 707 56.76 -8.18 0.80
C PRO A 707 57.11 -6.74 1.21
N ASN A 708 57.80 -6.59 2.35
CA ASN A 708 58.12 -5.28 2.93
C ASN A 708 58.95 -4.34 2.02
N ASN A 709 59.69 -4.89 1.06
CA ASN A 709 60.47 -4.15 0.07
C ASN A 709 59.74 -3.95 -1.28
N HIS A 710 58.46 -4.31 -1.39
CA HIS A 710 57.70 -4.12 -2.63
C HIS A 710 57.49 -2.64 -2.92
N TRP A 711 57.86 -2.17 -4.11
CA TRP A 711 57.85 -0.75 -4.50
C TRP A 711 56.49 -0.05 -4.34
N ALA A 712 55.38 -0.80 -4.38
CA ALA A 712 54.03 -0.26 -4.22
C ALA A 712 53.47 -0.39 -2.79
N LYS A 713 54.20 -1.00 -1.84
CA LYS A 713 53.66 -1.34 -0.51
C LYS A 713 53.07 -0.14 0.21
N GLU A 714 53.77 1.00 0.22
CA GLU A 714 53.29 2.22 0.89
C GLU A 714 51.93 2.68 0.35
N TYR A 715 51.75 2.69 -0.97
CA TYR A 715 50.50 3.10 -1.61
C TYR A 715 49.37 2.09 -1.37
N ILE A 716 49.69 0.80 -1.35
CA ILE A 716 48.73 -0.28 -1.02
C ILE A 716 48.28 -0.15 0.44
N ASP A 717 49.22 0.06 1.38
CA ASP A 717 48.91 0.32 2.78
C ASP A 717 48.04 1.58 2.95
N ILE A 718 48.29 2.65 2.19
CA ILE A 718 47.47 3.87 2.20
C ILE A 718 46.04 3.55 1.79
N LEU A 719 45.83 2.86 0.67
CA LEU A 719 44.48 2.54 0.22
C LEU A 719 43.76 1.52 1.13
N SER A 720 44.47 0.53 1.68
CA SER A 720 43.85 -0.48 2.55
C SER A 720 43.51 0.06 3.94
N SER A 721 44.36 0.91 4.53
CA SER A 721 44.02 1.60 5.79
C SER A 721 42.86 2.58 5.64
N ASN A 722 42.56 3.05 4.42
CA ASN A 722 41.41 3.91 4.14
C ASN A 722 40.15 3.12 3.70
N ASP A 723 40.10 1.79 3.88
CA ASP A 723 38.98 0.92 3.44
C ASP A 723 38.66 0.96 1.93
N ILE A 724 39.52 1.57 1.10
CA ILE A 724 39.30 1.70 -0.35
C ILE A 724 39.57 0.36 -1.06
N ILE A 725 40.44 -0.49 -0.51
CA ILE A 725 40.76 -1.83 -1.03
C ILE A 725 40.80 -2.88 0.08
N SER A 726 40.29 -4.07 -0.22
CA SER A 726 40.25 -5.23 0.69
C SER A 726 41.12 -6.42 0.25
N GLY A 727 41.72 -6.37 -0.94
CA GLY A 727 42.38 -7.52 -1.57
C GLY A 727 41.40 -8.59 -2.09
N TYR A 728 41.88 -9.81 -2.25
CA TYR A 728 41.10 -11.00 -2.61
C TYR A 728 40.88 -11.89 -1.37
N GLU A 729 39.89 -12.79 -1.44
CA GLU A 729 39.50 -13.70 -0.35
C GLU A 729 40.63 -14.61 0.18
N ASN A 730 41.67 -14.85 -0.63
CA ASN A 730 42.84 -15.66 -0.26
C ASN A 730 43.98 -14.86 0.40
N GLU A 731 43.66 -13.69 0.98
CA GLU A 731 44.59 -12.76 1.65
C GLU A 731 45.72 -12.22 0.74
N LYS A 732 45.52 -12.24 -0.58
CA LYS A 732 46.44 -11.65 -1.57
C LYS A 732 45.90 -10.33 -2.12
N TYR A 733 46.79 -9.44 -2.50
CA TYR A 733 46.45 -8.21 -3.21
C TYR A 733 46.43 -8.39 -4.73
N GLY A 734 47.32 -9.21 -5.31
CA GLY A 734 47.51 -9.33 -6.76
C GLY A 734 48.17 -8.09 -7.40
N PRO A 735 49.37 -7.65 -6.98
CA PRO A 735 49.96 -6.38 -7.40
C PRO A 735 50.17 -6.25 -8.91
N ASN A 736 50.39 -7.37 -9.60
CA ASN A 736 50.68 -7.42 -11.04
C ASN A 736 49.43 -7.69 -11.89
N ASP A 737 48.28 -7.98 -11.29
CA ASP A 737 47.07 -8.28 -12.05
C ASP A 737 46.52 -7.02 -12.73
N SER A 738 45.92 -7.19 -13.90
CA SER A 738 45.21 -6.11 -14.59
C SER A 738 43.91 -5.77 -13.87
N THR A 739 43.57 -4.49 -13.79
CA THR A 739 42.30 -4.03 -13.18
C THR A 739 41.23 -3.80 -14.25
N THR A 740 40.00 -4.25 -14.01
CA THR A 740 38.87 -4.02 -14.93
C THR A 740 38.27 -2.62 -14.77
N ARG A 741 37.55 -2.17 -15.80
CA ARG A 741 36.81 -0.88 -15.77
C ARG A 741 35.85 -0.78 -14.59
N ALA A 742 35.13 -1.85 -14.24
CA ALA A 742 34.23 -1.87 -13.08
C ALA A 742 34.98 -1.83 -11.73
N GLN A 743 36.07 -2.61 -11.58
CA GLN A 743 36.89 -2.59 -10.36
C GLN A 743 37.48 -1.21 -10.10
N PHE A 744 38.02 -0.57 -11.13
CA PHE A 744 38.58 0.76 -11.02
C PHE A 744 37.51 1.83 -10.77
N SER A 745 36.31 1.69 -11.36
CA SER A 745 35.18 2.58 -11.10
C SER A 745 34.75 2.54 -9.62
N LYS A 746 34.70 1.34 -9.01
CA LYS A 746 34.49 1.23 -7.56
C LYS A 746 35.55 2.00 -6.78
N ILE A 747 36.84 1.69 -7.01
CA ILE A 747 37.95 2.33 -6.28
C ILE A 747 37.87 3.86 -6.36
N LEU A 748 37.66 4.40 -7.56
CA LEU A 748 37.63 5.83 -7.81
C LEU A 748 36.36 6.51 -7.23
N SER A 749 35.20 5.86 -7.31
CA SER A 749 33.97 6.38 -6.69
C SER A 749 34.04 6.41 -5.17
N GLU A 750 34.60 5.37 -4.52
CA GLU A 750 34.78 5.36 -3.05
C GLU A 750 35.68 6.49 -2.56
N ILE A 751 36.70 6.88 -3.33
CA ILE A 751 37.58 8.00 -3.02
C ILE A 751 36.83 9.34 -3.11
N LEU A 752 35.99 9.51 -4.14
CA LEU A 752 35.21 10.74 -4.37
C LEU A 752 33.96 10.89 -3.47
N LYS A 753 33.78 9.95 -2.53
CA LYS A 753 32.79 9.99 -1.45
C LYS A 753 33.40 10.35 -0.09
N LYS A 754 34.74 10.41 0.02
CA LYS A 754 35.49 10.82 1.21
C LYS A 754 35.97 12.26 1.08
#